data_AF-A0A656HJ36-F1
#
_entry.id   AF-A0A656HJ36-F1
#
_cell.length_a   1.000
_cell.length_b   1.000
_cell.length_c   1.000
_cell.angle_alpha   90.00
_cell.angle_beta   90.00
_cell.angle_gamma   90.00
#
_symmetry.space_group_name_H-M   'P 1'
#
loop_
_entity.id
_entity.type
_entity.pdbx_description
1 polymer ?
#
loop_
_entity_poly.entity_id
_entity_poly.type
_entity_poly.pdbx_seq_one_letter_code
_entity_poly.pdbx_strand_id
1 'polypeptide(L)'
;MLRYSGFLEVPYGSSIASLAIDGDAATINHTQCNSTDNWWQLRLPDPTSVARIVVTGRSTWVSRIQDAGVYLTNAPYAGTLNESDRVYTLAGTAAAQEIALPTPKSASYLIIKAAGENCLHMREVEVYGDTPAAPYIAPHESTYLLRHDSAMGSVVAGITATDWQLDKLTYQIVGSVPFAIDAQGQISVNGSLTPGASHTFDVMVSDGSHASTTTLTVNVTALDAVEDALASGSIAKVTSTELLDASLRAITNNQDLLLDAKAILFNLNADGTAKADGSSLTAIDWEPTHDASLMLSTYGMNVPVLKTNAAASGYTVYEKEIGIIGEAASRYMVLGGNPMRNYRWDNTSLNAQMHQFLENSLFWLSGRTDLKMAPFNVVIAHMDDSYWFPDERAVREWLDAHYPGQVSYNAADTCDDAALSVCLDAGADLLIISQQLNTGSDPAAIAATVKAAMQQGIPVLYLHLDGGITELGKTLFPLLNVTYQWDNYWKKLKLSAFDTSKSLNAMPAEISGIQSMLQHFKARDYAFDWSACDDDNCGSVSGLDSEFQQGADAVRAMMNALDSSKTNLFADKGFRLQKLLALLGDSYRQSIHFPMDKLITDDTELMQAYFADHAVYNYRLINPVQPDMGNFSRSDFGHITPVSKTVDLESKVNFRSAGVYALPGQTVRVTRLDNSDLTVKVFVNTQRSGSTHQWADYGYSRPKYLQSAWMEVKSGETIAFTSPYGGPVQVAFSANDLPVQLRFENVGEHPYWRSSADDTSFTAKLAAGDYDWAELVTPGFEVHSTLNKMRESVTNWSDAANLAAKTMRHLHNFPHVLAGFQGPGIDVVPEIHDFAAAKGLTIETLDMVKHMNADQATCGYGCSGNPYDAYWAFDAIGHGDIHELGHGLENGRFRFAGWEGHSTTNPYSYYSKTQYYKDTGNDPVCQSLPFESVFNTLQASVGQADPMAYLQTNLWATSNWSHKVSMTIEMMMAAQHQGALQDGWHLLARLHILEREFNKAKSSEASWAAKRDSLGFAGYTLAEAQAISNNDWLVVSTSWATGLDYRDFIRMWGQDFSARADAQVHGFGYPVVPRRFFISSPAGYCKGEGFDGVNLPVDGGQVWP
;
A
#
# COMPACT_ATOMS: atom_id res chain seq x y z
N MET A 1 -31.28 -44.98 -18.53
CA MET A 1 -31.22 -43.79 -19.41
C MET A 1 -31.97 -42.62 -18.78
N LEU A 2 -31.26 -41.86 -17.95
CA LEU A 2 -31.74 -40.60 -17.35
C LEU A 2 -31.42 -39.44 -18.31
N ARG A 3 -32.29 -38.43 -18.38
CA ARG A 3 -31.99 -37.14 -19.03
C ARG A 3 -31.22 -36.29 -18.03
N TYR A 4 -30.03 -35.84 -18.37
CA TYR A 4 -29.14 -35.15 -17.44
C TYR A 4 -29.00 -33.66 -17.76
N SER A 5 -29.16 -32.83 -16.73
CA SER A 5 -28.80 -31.41 -16.67
C SER A 5 -27.78 -31.25 -15.54
N GLY A 6 -26.50 -31.07 -15.88
CA GLY A 6 -25.38 -31.14 -14.93
C GLY A 6 -24.96 -29.83 -14.28
N PHE A 7 -23.90 -29.91 -13.48
CA PHE A 7 -23.18 -28.74 -12.97
C PHE A 7 -22.28 -28.15 -14.06
N LEU A 8 -22.30 -26.84 -14.19
CA LEU A 8 -21.53 -26.09 -15.18
C LEU A 8 -20.32 -25.42 -14.53
N GLU A 9 -19.13 -25.68 -15.05
CA GLU A 9 -17.92 -24.91 -14.77
C GLU A 9 -17.79 -23.86 -15.89
N VAL A 10 -17.86 -22.57 -15.55
CA VAL A 10 -18.08 -21.48 -16.51
C VAL A 10 -16.83 -20.60 -16.67
N PRO A 11 -16.38 -20.29 -17.90
CA PRO A 11 -15.58 -19.10 -18.17
C PRO A 11 -16.48 -17.86 -18.40
N TYR A 12 -16.07 -16.73 -17.85
CA TYR A 12 -16.79 -15.44 -17.84
C TYR A 12 -17.38 -15.01 -19.22
N GLY A 13 -18.67 -14.67 -19.22
CA GLY A 13 -19.39 -14.05 -20.35
C GLY A 13 -20.81 -13.64 -19.96
N SER A 14 -21.28 -12.50 -20.44
CA SER A 14 -22.48 -11.75 -19.98
C SER A 14 -23.86 -12.37 -20.30
N SER A 15 -23.93 -13.68 -20.56
CA SER A 15 -25.18 -14.47 -20.54
C SER A 15 -24.88 -15.90 -20.13
N ILE A 16 -25.54 -16.35 -19.05
CA ILE A 16 -25.15 -17.48 -18.20
C ILE A 16 -25.04 -18.78 -19.02
N ALA A 17 -23.91 -19.49 -18.89
CA ALA A 17 -23.66 -20.71 -19.66
C ALA A 17 -24.61 -21.88 -19.30
N SER A 18 -25.30 -21.81 -18.15
CA SER A 18 -26.32 -22.77 -17.72
C SER A 18 -27.61 -22.71 -18.52
N LEU A 19 -27.85 -21.64 -19.29
CA LEU A 19 -29.03 -21.52 -20.16
C LEU A 19 -29.09 -22.59 -21.26
N ALA A 20 -27.97 -23.28 -21.55
CA ALA A 20 -27.99 -24.39 -22.49
C ALA A 20 -28.54 -25.70 -21.87
N ILE A 21 -28.77 -25.78 -20.56
CA ILE A 21 -29.21 -27.03 -19.88
C ILE A 21 -30.35 -26.79 -18.88
N ASP A 22 -30.96 -25.61 -18.89
CA ASP A 22 -32.05 -25.22 -17.99
C ASP A 22 -33.41 -25.87 -18.34
N GLY A 23 -33.51 -26.47 -19.53
CA GLY A 23 -34.74 -27.05 -20.05
C GLY A 23 -35.75 -26.01 -20.54
N ASP A 24 -35.37 -24.73 -20.64
CA ASP A 24 -36.17 -23.67 -21.23
C ASP A 24 -35.66 -23.33 -22.63
N ALA A 25 -36.37 -23.84 -23.65
CA ALA A 25 -36.01 -23.56 -25.03
C ALA A 25 -36.07 -22.06 -25.39
N ALA A 26 -36.61 -21.16 -24.57
CA ALA A 26 -36.60 -19.72 -24.82
C ALA A 26 -35.25 -19.05 -24.50
N THR A 27 -34.40 -19.69 -23.70
CA THR A 27 -33.08 -19.18 -23.30
C THR A 27 -31.97 -19.71 -24.20
N ILE A 28 -30.84 -19.00 -24.24
CA ILE A 28 -29.70 -19.30 -25.11
C ILE A 28 -28.40 -18.94 -24.38
N ASN A 29 -27.39 -19.80 -24.44
CA ASN A 29 -26.05 -19.46 -23.97
C ASN A 29 -25.25 -18.63 -25.00
N HIS A 30 -24.23 -17.91 -24.54
CA HIS A 30 -23.28 -17.20 -25.42
C HIS A 30 -21.85 -17.39 -24.91
N THR A 31 -20.97 -17.99 -25.71
CA THR A 31 -19.53 -18.05 -25.40
C THR A 31 -18.78 -16.87 -26.02
N GLN A 32 -17.53 -16.63 -25.63
CA GLN A 32 -16.69 -15.64 -26.31
C GLN A 32 -16.48 -16.02 -27.78
N CYS A 33 -16.41 -15.02 -28.66
CA CYS A 33 -16.17 -15.21 -30.10
C CYS A 33 -14.66 -15.02 -30.39
N ASN A 34 -13.84 -15.89 -29.81
CA ASN A 34 -12.39 -15.93 -30.00
C ASN A 34 -11.92 -17.41 -30.02
N SER A 35 -10.71 -17.71 -30.51
CA SER A 35 -10.24 -19.10 -30.66
C SER A 35 -9.92 -19.83 -29.33
N THR A 36 -9.70 -19.09 -28.25
CA THR A 36 -9.28 -19.63 -26.94
C THR A 36 -10.48 -20.04 -26.08
N ASP A 37 -11.51 -19.19 -26.04
CA ASP A 37 -12.62 -19.20 -25.06
C ASP A 37 -13.99 -19.50 -25.70
N ASN A 38 -14.01 -19.93 -26.97
CA ASN A 38 -15.23 -20.30 -27.69
C ASN A 38 -15.71 -21.73 -27.45
N TRP A 39 -15.68 -22.16 -26.20
CA TRP A 39 -16.08 -23.50 -25.81
C TRP A 39 -17.12 -23.43 -24.69
N TRP A 40 -17.88 -24.52 -24.58
CA TRP A 40 -18.85 -24.75 -23.54
C TRP A 40 -18.61 -26.15 -23.00
N GLN A 41 -18.66 -26.32 -21.68
CA GLN A 41 -18.50 -27.64 -21.07
C GLN A 41 -19.58 -27.94 -20.04
N LEU A 42 -19.85 -29.23 -19.89
CA LEU A 42 -20.74 -29.79 -18.89
C LEU A 42 -20.00 -30.88 -18.13
N ARG A 43 -19.97 -30.79 -16.80
CA ARG A 43 -19.47 -31.87 -15.95
C ARG A 43 -20.57 -32.92 -15.76
N LEU A 44 -20.25 -34.15 -16.12
CA LEU A 44 -21.09 -35.32 -15.96
C LEU A 44 -20.76 -36.02 -14.62
N PRO A 45 -21.68 -36.80 -14.04
CA PRO A 45 -21.40 -37.69 -12.92
C PRO A 45 -20.23 -38.58 -13.26
N ASP A 46 -19.21 -38.65 -12.42
CA ASP A 46 -17.95 -39.26 -12.80
C ASP A 46 -17.88 -40.78 -12.47
N PRO A 47 -17.69 -41.67 -13.46
CA PRO A 47 -17.89 -41.45 -14.89
C PRO A 47 -19.31 -41.84 -15.34
N THR A 48 -19.85 -41.12 -16.32
CA THR A 48 -21.17 -41.40 -16.91
C THR A 48 -20.99 -42.23 -18.16
N SER A 49 -21.75 -43.31 -18.29
CA SER A 49 -21.83 -44.08 -19.52
C SER A 49 -22.79 -43.39 -20.50
N VAL A 50 -22.27 -42.46 -21.31
CA VAL A 50 -23.05 -41.66 -22.23
C VAL A 50 -23.46 -42.50 -23.43
N ALA A 51 -24.76 -42.63 -23.66
CA ALA A 51 -25.33 -43.36 -24.79
C ALA A 51 -25.82 -42.41 -25.91
N ARG A 52 -26.20 -41.17 -25.55
CA ARG A 52 -26.78 -40.23 -26.50
C ARG A 52 -26.64 -38.79 -26.04
N ILE A 53 -26.40 -37.87 -26.98
CA ILE A 53 -26.33 -36.41 -26.74
C ILE A 53 -27.28 -35.72 -27.72
N VAL A 54 -27.94 -34.66 -27.32
CA VAL A 54 -28.76 -33.80 -28.20
C VAL A 54 -28.27 -32.37 -28.07
N VAL A 55 -27.99 -31.70 -29.19
CA VAL A 55 -27.61 -30.28 -29.20
C VAL A 55 -28.57 -29.50 -30.09
N THR A 56 -29.21 -28.48 -29.53
CA THR A 56 -30.19 -27.62 -30.22
C THR A 56 -29.63 -26.21 -30.38
N GLY A 57 -29.49 -25.77 -31.63
CA GLY A 57 -28.98 -24.43 -31.97
C GLY A 57 -30.03 -23.31 -31.88
N ARG A 58 -29.56 -22.06 -31.85
CA ARG A 58 -30.42 -20.87 -31.96
C ARG A 58 -30.98 -20.68 -33.38
N SER A 59 -32.26 -20.31 -33.48
CA SER A 59 -32.96 -20.08 -34.76
C SER A 59 -32.40 -18.95 -35.61
N THR A 60 -31.91 -17.86 -35.01
CA THR A 60 -31.48 -16.65 -35.74
C THR A 60 -30.00 -16.59 -36.09
N TRP A 61 -29.17 -17.56 -35.66
CA TRP A 61 -27.71 -17.53 -35.85
C TRP A 61 -27.11 -18.94 -35.99
N VAL A 62 -27.70 -19.76 -36.86
CA VAL A 62 -27.32 -21.19 -36.99
C VAL A 62 -25.86 -21.41 -37.40
N SER A 63 -25.22 -20.45 -38.06
CA SER A 63 -23.80 -20.50 -38.43
C SER A 63 -22.87 -20.53 -37.22
N ARG A 64 -23.34 -20.13 -36.02
CA ARG A 64 -22.54 -20.07 -34.78
C ARG A 64 -22.18 -21.45 -34.21
N ILE A 65 -22.98 -22.47 -34.50
CA ILE A 65 -22.69 -23.86 -34.11
C ILE A 65 -22.16 -24.70 -35.27
N GLN A 66 -22.04 -24.11 -36.46
CA GLN A 66 -21.57 -24.84 -37.63
C GLN A 66 -20.12 -25.29 -37.41
N ASP A 67 -19.87 -26.56 -37.73
CA ASP A 67 -18.57 -27.22 -37.63
C ASP A 67 -18.02 -27.30 -36.19
N ALA A 68 -18.82 -26.97 -35.18
CA ALA A 68 -18.44 -27.11 -33.79
C ALA A 68 -18.24 -28.60 -33.42
N GLY A 69 -17.14 -28.90 -32.75
CA GLY A 69 -16.83 -30.26 -32.32
C GLY A 69 -17.49 -30.58 -30.97
N VAL A 70 -18.04 -31.79 -30.85
CA VAL A 70 -18.59 -32.34 -29.61
C VAL A 70 -17.67 -33.43 -29.10
N TYR A 71 -17.17 -33.29 -27.88
CA TYR A 71 -16.15 -34.13 -27.27
C TYR A 71 -16.66 -34.74 -25.96
N LEU A 72 -16.31 -36.00 -25.73
CA LEU A 72 -16.52 -36.68 -24.46
C LEU A 72 -15.16 -37.02 -23.86
N THR A 73 -14.83 -36.43 -22.72
CA THR A 73 -13.51 -36.49 -22.08
C THR A 73 -13.62 -36.88 -20.60
N ASN A 74 -12.50 -37.32 -20.01
CA ASN A 74 -12.38 -37.57 -18.56
C ASN A 74 -11.66 -36.42 -17.82
N ALA A 75 -11.36 -35.32 -18.53
CA ALA A 75 -10.71 -34.13 -17.99
C ALA A 75 -11.43 -32.88 -18.51
N PRO A 76 -11.50 -31.80 -17.70
CA PRO A 76 -12.08 -30.53 -18.14
C PRO A 76 -11.26 -29.92 -19.29
N TYR A 77 -11.84 -28.94 -19.99
CA TYR A 77 -11.14 -28.23 -21.04
C TYR A 77 -9.97 -27.40 -20.46
N ALA A 78 -8.75 -27.65 -20.94
CA ALA A 78 -7.53 -26.95 -20.51
C ALA A 78 -6.80 -26.27 -21.69
N GLY A 79 -7.56 -25.74 -22.65
CA GLY A 79 -7.03 -25.01 -23.82
C GLY A 79 -6.74 -25.87 -25.06
N THR A 80 -6.50 -27.17 -24.91
CA THR A 80 -6.33 -28.12 -26.04
C THR A 80 -7.25 -29.32 -25.88
N LEU A 81 -7.86 -29.79 -26.97
CA LEU A 81 -8.70 -31.00 -27.01
C LEU A 81 -8.01 -32.10 -27.79
N ASN A 82 -8.17 -33.33 -27.33
CA ASN A 82 -7.73 -34.51 -28.07
C ASN A 82 -8.77 -34.86 -29.13
N GLU A 83 -8.37 -34.84 -30.39
CA GLU A 83 -9.25 -35.15 -31.52
C GLU A 83 -9.85 -36.56 -31.47
N SER A 84 -9.19 -37.51 -30.78
CA SER A 84 -9.76 -38.84 -30.57
C SER A 84 -10.98 -38.85 -29.63
N ASP A 85 -11.19 -37.78 -28.86
CA ASP A 85 -12.35 -37.64 -27.97
C ASP A 85 -13.57 -37.02 -28.65
N ARG A 86 -13.42 -36.54 -29.89
CA ARG A 86 -14.54 -36.01 -30.67
C ARG A 86 -15.50 -37.13 -31.04
N VAL A 87 -16.74 -36.99 -30.61
CA VAL A 87 -17.83 -37.92 -30.93
C VAL A 87 -18.73 -37.43 -32.06
N TYR A 88 -18.72 -36.13 -32.35
CA TYR A 88 -19.53 -35.55 -33.43
C TYR A 88 -19.03 -34.17 -33.89
N THR A 89 -19.46 -33.74 -35.07
CA THR A 89 -19.28 -32.38 -35.60
C THR A 89 -20.66 -31.83 -35.99
N LEU A 90 -21.04 -30.69 -35.41
CA LEU A 90 -22.37 -30.11 -35.55
C LEU A 90 -22.57 -29.43 -36.92
N ALA A 91 -23.77 -29.56 -37.48
CA ALA A 91 -24.22 -28.78 -38.61
C ALA A 91 -24.78 -27.42 -38.16
N GLY A 92 -24.70 -26.42 -39.04
CA GLY A 92 -25.28 -25.09 -38.81
C GLY A 92 -26.80 -25.09 -38.94
N THR A 93 -27.50 -25.65 -37.97
CA THR A 93 -28.98 -25.74 -37.93
C THR A 93 -29.55 -25.38 -36.56
N ALA A 94 -30.80 -24.91 -36.54
CA ALA A 94 -31.54 -24.67 -35.31
C ALA A 94 -32.29 -25.91 -34.80
N ALA A 95 -32.39 -26.94 -35.63
CA ALA A 95 -33.02 -28.20 -35.24
C ALA A 95 -32.13 -28.96 -34.24
N ALA A 96 -32.76 -29.72 -33.35
CA ALA A 96 -32.07 -30.62 -32.44
C ALA A 96 -31.24 -31.64 -33.25
N GLN A 97 -29.95 -31.73 -32.93
CA GLN A 97 -29.02 -32.68 -33.53
C GLN A 97 -28.78 -33.81 -32.55
N GLU A 98 -29.34 -34.97 -32.86
CA GLU A 98 -29.26 -36.17 -32.02
C GLU A 98 -28.04 -37.01 -32.38
N ILE A 99 -27.15 -37.16 -31.41
CA ILE A 99 -25.88 -37.87 -31.51
C ILE A 99 -26.03 -39.17 -30.70
N ALA A 100 -26.42 -40.25 -31.38
CA ALA A 100 -26.48 -41.57 -30.77
C ALA A 100 -25.09 -42.24 -30.81
N LEU A 101 -24.63 -42.76 -29.67
CA LEU A 101 -23.36 -43.49 -29.58
C LEU A 101 -23.63 -44.99 -29.70
N PRO A 102 -23.16 -45.67 -30.77
CA PRO A 102 -23.41 -47.10 -31.00
C PRO A 102 -22.89 -47.99 -29.86
N THR A 103 -21.86 -47.51 -29.17
CA THR A 103 -21.37 -48.09 -27.92
C THR A 103 -21.29 -46.94 -26.93
N PRO A 104 -21.98 -47.02 -25.78
CA PRO A 104 -21.91 -45.97 -24.77
C PRO A 104 -20.45 -45.69 -24.39
N LYS A 105 -20.09 -44.40 -24.32
CA LYS A 105 -18.74 -43.95 -23.97
C LYS A 105 -18.76 -43.43 -22.54
N SER A 106 -17.86 -43.95 -21.73
CA SER A 106 -17.62 -43.46 -20.37
C SER A 106 -16.90 -42.10 -20.43
N ALA A 107 -17.47 -41.08 -19.80
CA ALA A 107 -16.93 -39.73 -19.79
C ALA A 107 -17.35 -38.95 -18.52
N SER A 108 -16.47 -38.06 -18.06
CA SER A 108 -16.71 -37.14 -16.93
C SER A 108 -17.08 -35.73 -17.41
N TYR A 109 -16.84 -35.40 -18.68
CA TYR A 109 -17.15 -34.10 -19.27
C TYR A 109 -17.69 -34.24 -20.70
N LEU A 110 -18.66 -33.38 -21.04
CA LEU A 110 -19.08 -33.08 -22.39
C LEU A 110 -18.58 -31.68 -22.75
N ILE A 111 -17.78 -31.56 -23.81
CA ILE A 111 -17.25 -30.28 -24.28
C ILE A 111 -17.76 -30.02 -25.71
N ILE A 112 -18.27 -28.83 -25.96
CA ILE A 112 -18.63 -28.34 -27.29
C ILE A 112 -17.70 -27.16 -27.57
N LYS A 113 -16.95 -27.20 -28.67
CA LYS A 113 -16.03 -26.12 -29.07
C LYS A 113 -16.35 -25.63 -30.47
N ALA A 114 -16.54 -24.33 -30.62
CA ALA A 114 -16.82 -23.72 -31.92
C ALA A 114 -15.61 -23.82 -32.87
N ALA A 115 -15.87 -23.79 -34.17
CA ALA A 115 -14.83 -23.77 -35.18
C ALA A 115 -14.21 -22.37 -35.33
N GLY A 116 -12.88 -22.29 -35.42
CA GLY A 116 -12.15 -21.04 -35.62
C GLY A 116 -12.34 -20.05 -34.47
N GLU A 117 -12.68 -18.80 -34.80
CA GLU A 117 -12.98 -17.71 -33.85
C GLU A 117 -14.48 -17.50 -33.63
N ASN A 118 -15.31 -18.45 -34.08
CA ASN A 118 -16.76 -18.38 -33.91
C ASN A 118 -17.14 -18.58 -32.43
N CYS A 119 -18.37 -18.28 -32.04
CA CYS A 119 -18.90 -18.46 -30.68
C CYS A 119 -20.15 -19.34 -30.68
N LEU A 120 -20.44 -20.03 -29.59
CA LEU A 120 -21.57 -20.95 -29.49
C LEU A 120 -22.83 -20.23 -29.03
N HIS A 121 -23.94 -20.44 -29.77
CA HIS A 121 -25.31 -20.11 -29.39
C HIS A 121 -26.17 -21.38 -29.41
N MET A 122 -26.33 -21.99 -28.25
CA MET A 122 -27.11 -23.21 -28.04
C MET A 122 -28.32 -22.88 -27.16
N ARG A 123 -29.47 -23.40 -27.56
CA ARG A 123 -30.72 -23.30 -26.79
C ARG A 123 -30.80 -24.41 -25.76
N GLU A 124 -30.38 -25.61 -26.13
CA GLU A 124 -30.55 -26.77 -25.28
C GLU A 124 -29.50 -27.83 -25.61
N VAL A 125 -28.93 -28.43 -24.58
CA VAL A 125 -28.01 -29.56 -24.64
C VAL A 125 -28.54 -30.61 -23.67
N GLU A 126 -28.75 -31.82 -24.17
CA GLU A 126 -29.25 -32.93 -23.38
C GLU A 126 -28.27 -34.09 -23.46
N VAL A 127 -27.98 -34.73 -22.33
CA VAL A 127 -27.14 -35.93 -22.27
C VAL A 127 -27.94 -37.07 -21.67
N TYR A 128 -27.83 -38.24 -22.30
CA TYR A 128 -28.54 -39.45 -21.95
C TYR A 128 -27.54 -40.58 -21.74
N GLY A 129 -27.63 -41.25 -20.59
CA GLY A 129 -26.71 -42.31 -20.22
C GLY A 129 -27.11 -43.01 -18.93
N ASP A 130 -26.21 -43.85 -18.44
CA ASP A 130 -26.29 -44.47 -17.12
C ASP A 130 -25.24 -43.85 -16.20
N THR A 131 -25.68 -43.41 -15.03
CA THR A 131 -24.88 -42.74 -14.01
C THR A 131 -24.28 -43.75 -13.03
N PRO A 132 -23.24 -43.37 -12.26
CA PRO A 132 -22.72 -44.20 -11.18
C PRO A 132 -23.83 -44.59 -10.19
N ALA A 133 -23.83 -45.85 -9.78
CA ALA A 133 -24.83 -46.40 -8.86
C ALA A 133 -24.48 -46.22 -7.37
N ALA A 134 -23.26 -45.75 -7.06
CA ALA A 134 -22.87 -45.44 -5.70
C ALA A 134 -22.97 -43.94 -5.44
N PRO A 135 -23.31 -43.51 -4.21
CA PRO A 135 -23.33 -42.09 -3.85
C PRO A 135 -21.98 -41.42 -4.11
N TYR A 136 -21.99 -40.24 -4.73
CA TYR A 136 -20.80 -39.43 -4.91
C TYR A 136 -20.63 -38.49 -3.72
N ILE A 137 -19.53 -38.63 -2.97
CA ILE A 137 -19.16 -37.68 -1.92
C ILE A 137 -18.42 -36.52 -2.58
N ALA A 138 -18.88 -35.29 -2.36
CA ALA A 138 -18.23 -34.09 -2.88
C ALA A 138 -16.85 -33.89 -2.23
N PRO A 139 -15.89 -33.23 -2.92
CA PRO A 139 -14.62 -32.83 -2.32
C PRO A 139 -14.84 -32.04 -1.03
N HIS A 140 -14.03 -32.31 -0.02
CA HIS A 140 -14.12 -31.70 1.31
C HIS A 140 -12.75 -31.71 1.99
N GLU A 141 -12.60 -30.90 3.03
CA GLU A 141 -11.42 -30.91 3.90
C GLU A 141 -11.28 -32.23 4.63
N SER A 142 -10.08 -32.80 4.62
CA SER A 142 -9.81 -34.09 5.27
C SER A 142 -9.38 -33.94 6.73
N THR A 143 -8.99 -32.73 7.15
CA THR A 143 -8.51 -32.44 8.51
C THR A 143 -9.17 -31.19 9.06
N TYR A 144 -9.70 -31.29 10.27
CA TYR A 144 -10.34 -30.20 11.00
C TYR A 144 -9.63 -29.97 12.34
N LEU A 145 -9.58 -28.72 12.79
CA LEU A 145 -9.08 -28.34 14.10
C LEU A 145 -10.24 -27.84 14.96
N LEU A 146 -10.46 -28.47 16.11
CA LEU A 146 -11.56 -28.20 17.02
C LEU A 146 -11.02 -27.77 18.38
N ARG A 147 -11.66 -26.77 18.97
CA ARG A 147 -11.31 -26.28 20.30
C ARG A 147 -11.61 -27.34 21.37
N HIS A 148 -10.71 -27.46 22.35
CA HIS A 148 -10.79 -28.52 23.37
C HIS A 148 -12.02 -28.47 24.29
N ASP A 149 -12.61 -27.29 24.48
CA ASP A 149 -13.80 -27.06 25.31
C ASP A 149 -15.08 -26.82 24.47
N SER A 150 -15.06 -27.20 23.17
CA SER A 150 -16.24 -27.11 22.31
C SER A 150 -17.44 -27.86 22.92
N ALA A 151 -18.59 -27.19 22.95
CA ALA A 151 -19.81 -27.71 23.55
C ALA A 151 -20.41 -28.85 22.72
N MET A 152 -21.20 -29.71 23.36
CA MET A 152 -22.03 -30.68 22.64
C MET A 152 -22.95 -29.96 21.64
N GLY A 153 -23.04 -30.48 20.42
CA GLY A 153 -23.76 -29.89 19.30
C GLY A 153 -22.94 -28.86 18.49
N SER A 154 -21.72 -28.49 18.91
CA SER A 154 -20.85 -27.66 18.07
C SER A 154 -20.53 -28.37 16.76
N VAL A 155 -20.73 -27.66 15.65
CA VAL A 155 -20.46 -28.15 14.29
C VAL A 155 -18.95 -28.25 14.07
N VAL A 156 -18.51 -29.35 13.48
CA VAL A 156 -17.10 -29.63 13.16
C VAL A 156 -16.86 -29.59 11.65
N ALA A 157 -17.74 -30.24 10.89
CA ALA A 157 -17.59 -30.43 9.44
C ALA A 157 -18.94 -30.70 8.78
N GLY A 158 -18.99 -30.59 7.44
CA GLY A 158 -20.15 -30.98 6.65
C GLY A 158 -19.73 -31.87 5.48
N ILE A 159 -20.41 -33.00 5.31
CA ILE A 159 -20.19 -33.93 4.20
C ILE A 159 -21.38 -33.88 3.27
N THR A 160 -21.16 -33.31 2.09
CA THR A 160 -22.16 -33.27 1.03
C THR A 160 -21.97 -34.47 0.12
N ALA A 161 -23.04 -35.20 -0.14
CA ALA A 161 -23.05 -36.27 -1.13
C ALA A 161 -24.26 -36.16 -2.05
N THR A 162 -24.12 -36.68 -3.26
CA THR A 162 -25.16 -36.72 -4.29
C THR A 162 -25.31 -38.15 -4.78
N ASP A 163 -26.54 -38.65 -4.76
CA ASP A 163 -26.89 -39.83 -5.53
C ASP A 163 -27.43 -39.42 -6.90
N TRP A 164 -26.82 -39.91 -7.96
CA TRP A 164 -27.16 -39.52 -9.33
C TRP A 164 -28.40 -40.25 -9.87
N GLN A 165 -28.92 -41.22 -9.14
CA GLN A 165 -30.17 -41.93 -9.39
C GLN A 165 -31.34 -41.33 -8.59
N LEU A 166 -31.05 -40.30 -7.78
CA LEU A 166 -31.95 -39.60 -6.87
C LEU A 166 -32.50 -40.49 -5.74
N ASP A 167 -31.76 -41.55 -5.40
CA ASP A 167 -32.06 -42.37 -4.23
C ASP A 167 -31.80 -41.60 -2.93
N LYS A 168 -32.54 -41.96 -1.88
CA LYS A 168 -32.44 -41.28 -0.59
C LYS A 168 -31.13 -41.66 0.10
N LEU A 169 -30.30 -40.66 0.39
CA LEU A 169 -29.04 -40.84 1.11
C LEU A 169 -29.22 -40.95 2.63
N THR A 170 -28.32 -41.72 3.23
CA THR A 170 -28.11 -41.85 4.68
C THR A 170 -26.64 -41.67 5.00
N TYR A 171 -26.36 -41.00 6.11
CA TYR A 171 -25.00 -40.68 6.57
C TYR A 171 -24.71 -41.40 7.88
N GLN A 172 -23.51 -41.95 8.02
CA GLN A 172 -23.07 -42.65 9.23
C GLN A 172 -21.58 -42.46 9.46
N ILE A 173 -21.19 -42.18 10.72
CA ILE A 173 -19.80 -42.29 11.16
C ILE A 173 -19.49 -43.76 11.47
N VAL A 174 -18.41 -44.27 10.90
CA VAL A 174 -17.88 -45.61 11.13
C VAL A 174 -16.80 -45.54 12.21
N GLY A 175 -17.09 -46.15 13.35
CA GLY A 175 -16.20 -46.17 14.52
C GLY A 175 -16.80 -45.49 15.75
N SER A 176 -16.06 -45.53 16.86
CA SER A 176 -16.47 -44.90 18.13
C SER A 176 -15.63 -43.65 18.36
N VAL A 177 -16.17 -42.50 18.00
CA VAL A 177 -15.56 -41.18 18.17
C VAL A 177 -16.53 -40.23 18.88
N PRO A 178 -16.07 -39.13 19.51
CA PRO A 178 -16.93 -38.19 20.24
C PRO A 178 -17.76 -37.29 19.31
N PHE A 179 -18.10 -37.75 18.10
CA PHE A 179 -18.82 -37.00 17.07
C PHE A 179 -20.05 -37.78 16.60
N ALA A 180 -21.06 -37.03 16.15
CA ALA A 180 -22.24 -37.57 15.46
C ALA A 180 -22.38 -36.90 14.10
N ILE A 181 -23.02 -37.58 13.15
CA ILE A 181 -23.42 -37.03 11.85
C ILE A 181 -24.94 -37.09 11.74
N ASP A 182 -25.55 -35.99 11.29
CA ASP A 182 -26.99 -35.93 11.06
C ASP A 182 -27.41 -36.42 9.67
N ALA A 183 -28.71 -36.36 9.36
CA ALA A 183 -29.24 -36.82 8.08
C ALA A 183 -28.87 -35.90 6.90
N GLN A 184 -28.31 -34.73 7.17
CA GLN A 184 -27.84 -33.74 6.19
C GLN A 184 -26.33 -33.83 5.97
N GLY A 185 -25.64 -34.73 6.69
CA GLY A 185 -24.19 -34.90 6.60
C GLY A 185 -23.41 -33.95 7.49
N GLN A 186 -24.06 -33.24 8.42
CA GLN A 186 -23.38 -32.33 9.35
C GLN A 186 -22.81 -33.08 10.54
N ILE A 187 -21.50 -32.93 10.76
CA ILE A 187 -20.77 -33.55 11.87
C ILE A 187 -20.71 -32.58 13.04
N SER A 188 -21.08 -33.05 14.23
CA SER A 188 -21.09 -32.26 15.46
C SER A 188 -20.53 -33.03 16.66
N VAL A 189 -20.10 -32.29 17.68
CA VAL A 189 -19.62 -32.86 18.96
C VAL A 189 -20.78 -33.58 19.68
N ASN A 190 -20.59 -34.86 20.00
CA ASN A 190 -21.60 -35.70 20.67
C ASN A 190 -21.04 -36.42 21.92
N GLY A 191 -19.82 -36.10 22.34
CA GLY A 191 -19.18 -36.68 23.52
C GLY A 191 -18.10 -35.76 24.09
N SER A 192 -17.48 -36.19 25.19
CA SER A 192 -16.37 -35.45 25.80
C SER A 192 -15.13 -35.45 24.90
N LEU A 193 -14.55 -34.27 24.71
CA LEU A 193 -13.30 -34.09 23.97
C LEU A 193 -12.11 -34.27 24.91
N THR A 194 -11.05 -34.92 24.43
CA THR A 194 -9.78 -35.02 25.15
C THR A 194 -8.82 -33.97 24.57
N PRO A 195 -8.35 -32.98 25.36
CA PRO A 195 -7.43 -31.97 24.87
C PRO A 195 -6.17 -32.60 24.24
N GLY A 196 -5.77 -32.12 23.07
CA GLY A 196 -4.61 -32.61 22.30
C GLY A 196 -4.84 -33.93 21.55
N ALA A 197 -6.02 -34.52 21.61
CA ALA A 197 -6.31 -35.77 20.91
C ALA A 197 -6.54 -35.57 19.41
N SER A 198 -6.21 -36.58 18.61
CA SER A 198 -6.54 -36.65 17.18
C SER A 198 -7.48 -37.83 16.96
N HIS A 199 -8.58 -37.58 16.25
CA HIS A 199 -9.62 -38.57 15.96
C HIS A 199 -9.74 -38.75 14.45
N THR A 200 -9.21 -39.85 13.92
CA THR A 200 -9.42 -40.26 12.52
C THR A 200 -10.55 -41.27 12.44
N PHE A 201 -11.54 -41.02 11.59
CA PHE A 201 -12.70 -41.88 11.40
C PHE A 201 -13.26 -41.76 9.98
N ASP A 202 -14.03 -42.76 9.59
CA ASP A 202 -14.66 -42.83 8.27
C ASP A 202 -16.10 -42.34 8.33
N VAL A 203 -16.53 -41.60 7.32
CA VAL A 203 -17.93 -41.24 7.08
C VAL A 203 -18.42 -42.04 5.89
N MET A 204 -19.43 -42.87 6.12
CA MET A 204 -20.10 -43.67 5.12
C MET A 204 -21.40 -42.99 4.69
N VAL A 205 -21.59 -42.85 3.38
CA VAL A 205 -22.82 -42.39 2.75
C VAL A 205 -23.43 -43.54 1.95
N SER A 206 -24.69 -43.88 2.21
CA SER A 206 -25.38 -44.99 1.54
C SER A 206 -26.75 -44.59 0.99
N ASP A 207 -27.07 -45.08 -0.20
CA ASP A 207 -28.39 -45.02 -0.84
C ASP A 207 -29.31 -46.20 -0.46
N GLY A 208 -28.83 -47.13 0.39
CA GLY A 208 -29.52 -48.36 0.79
C GLY A 208 -29.13 -49.62 0.00
N SER A 209 -28.45 -49.49 -1.14
CA SER A 209 -27.93 -50.59 -1.97
C SER A 209 -26.41 -50.54 -2.16
N HIS A 210 -25.86 -49.33 -2.30
CA HIS A 210 -24.44 -49.04 -2.41
C HIS A 210 -24.03 -48.04 -1.31
N ALA A 211 -22.72 -47.95 -1.08
CA ALA A 211 -22.15 -47.00 -0.13
C ALA A 211 -20.79 -46.50 -0.60
N SER A 212 -20.51 -45.24 -0.29
CA SER A 212 -19.22 -44.58 -0.47
C SER A 212 -18.69 -44.15 0.89
N THR A 213 -17.37 -44.08 1.02
CA THR A 213 -16.72 -43.75 2.29
C THR A 213 -15.64 -42.71 2.08
N THR A 214 -15.51 -41.79 3.03
CA THR A 214 -14.40 -40.83 3.11
C THR A 214 -13.81 -40.82 4.52
N THR A 215 -12.52 -40.54 4.64
CA THR A 215 -11.81 -40.50 5.92
C THR A 215 -11.59 -39.04 6.35
N LEU A 216 -11.91 -38.74 7.60
CA LEU A 216 -11.72 -37.43 8.22
C LEU A 216 -10.83 -37.55 9.45
N THR A 217 -10.05 -36.51 9.72
CA THR A 217 -9.30 -36.35 10.97
C THR A 217 -9.73 -35.09 11.69
N VAL A 218 -10.16 -35.20 12.95
CA VAL A 218 -10.46 -34.06 13.83
C VAL A 218 -9.40 -33.99 14.91
N ASN A 219 -8.60 -32.93 14.88
CA ASN A 219 -7.62 -32.60 15.91
C ASN A 219 -8.26 -31.71 16.96
N VAL A 220 -8.15 -32.08 18.22
CA VAL A 220 -8.61 -31.29 19.36
C VAL A 220 -7.44 -30.47 19.90
N THR A 221 -7.62 -29.17 20.12
CA THR A 221 -6.55 -28.31 20.64
C THR A 221 -6.06 -28.76 22.02
N ALA A 222 -4.82 -28.43 22.37
CA ALA A 222 -4.31 -28.61 23.73
C ALA A 222 -4.86 -27.52 24.67
N LEU A 223 -4.77 -27.72 25.99
CA LEU A 223 -5.21 -26.73 26.98
C LEU A 223 -4.44 -25.39 26.86
N ASP A 224 -3.19 -25.47 26.44
CA ASP A 224 -2.22 -24.37 26.32
C ASP A 224 -1.98 -23.95 24.85
N ALA A 225 -2.86 -24.34 23.92
CA ALA A 225 -2.71 -24.07 22.49
C ALA A 225 -2.44 -22.58 22.16
N VAL A 226 -3.07 -21.66 22.90
CA VAL A 226 -2.80 -20.22 22.76
C VAL A 226 -1.37 -19.88 23.16
N GLU A 227 -0.87 -20.38 24.28
CA GLU A 227 0.51 -20.10 24.73
C GLU A 227 1.54 -20.71 23.80
N ASP A 228 1.28 -21.92 23.29
CA ASP A 228 2.10 -22.56 22.26
C ASP A 228 2.16 -21.72 20.98
N ALA A 229 1.02 -21.16 20.54
CA ALA A 229 0.97 -20.27 19.39
C ALA A 229 1.72 -18.96 19.64
N LEU A 230 1.62 -18.37 20.83
CA LEU A 230 2.33 -17.15 21.22
C LEU A 230 3.85 -17.34 21.34
N ALA A 231 4.30 -18.55 21.72
CA ALA A 231 5.71 -18.89 21.81
C ALA A 231 6.32 -19.26 20.45
N SER A 232 5.56 -19.96 19.60
CA SER A 232 6.05 -20.43 18.30
C SER A 232 5.83 -19.42 17.17
N GLY A 233 4.84 -18.53 17.29
CA GLY A 233 4.35 -17.74 16.17
C GLY A 233 3.65 -18.60 15.11
N SER A 234 3.01 -19.71 15.49
CA SER A 234 2.31 -20.60 14.56
C SER A 234 0.85 -20.78 14.96
N ILE A 235 -0.05 -20.74 13.96
CA ILE A 235 -1.48 -21.02 14.14
C ILE A 235 -1.83 -22.51 13.99
N ALA A 236 -0.87 -23.38 13.69
CA ALA A 236 -1.14 -24.76 13.25
C ALA A 236 -1.92 -25.63 14.25
N LYS A 237 -1.97 -25.24 15.52
CA LYS A 237 -2.60 -26.02 16.62
C LYS A 237 -3.57 -25.20 17.47
N VAL A 238 -3.96 -24.01 17.02
CA VAL A 238 -4.88 -23.12 17.74
C VAL A 238 -6.00 -22.66 16.82
N THR A 239 -7.22 -22.54 17.34
CA THR A 239 -8.37 -22.05 16.57
C THR A 239 -8.45 -20.52 16.59
N SER A 240 -9.07 -19.93 15.55
CA SER A 240 -9.36 -18.49 15.52
C SER A 240 -10.21 -18.05 16.72
N THR A 241 -11.16 -18.89 17.17
CA THR A 241 -11.99 -18.62 18.35
C THR A 241 -11.16 -18.51 19.64
N GLU A 242 -10.18 -19.39 19.85
CA GLU A 242 -9.28 -19.31 21.01
C GLU A 242 -8.43 -18.03 20.98
N LEU A 243 -7.91 -17.66 19.80
CA LEU A 243 -7.13 -16.44 19.61
C LEU A 243 -7.96 -15.18 19.83
N LEU A 244 -9.19 -15.14 19.30
CA LEU A 244 -10.12 -14.03 19.49
C LEU A 244 -10.48 -13.84 20.97
N ASP A 245 -10.85 -14.93 21.64
CA ASP A 245 -11.16 -14.92 23.07
C ASP A 245 -9.96 -14.48 23.91
N ALA A 246 -8.76 -14.97 23.58
CA ALA A 246 -7.53 -14.57 24.25
C ALA A 246 -7.20 -13.09 24.00
N SER A 247 -7.49 -12.55 22.80
CA SER A 247 -7.29 -11.14 22.46
C SER A 247 -8.17 -10.24 23.31
N LEU A 248 -9.46 -10.54 23.39
CA LEU A 248 -10.41 -9.81 24.22
C LEU A 248 -10.01 -9.86 25.71
N ARG A 249 -9.61 -11.05 26.21
CA ARG A 249 -9.09 -11.18 27.59
C ARG A 249 -7.81 -10.37 27.80
N ALA A 250 -6.90 -10.34 26.84
CA ALA A 250 -5.67 -9.55 26.94
C ALA A 250 -5.99 -8.06 27.03
N ILE A 251 -6.96 -7.55 26.26
CA ILE A 251 -7.41 -6.16 26.36
C ILE A 251 -7.96 -5.88 27.77
N THR A 252 -8.89 -6.69 28.25
CA THR A 252 -9.48 -6.50 29.58
C THR A 252 -8.42 -6.55 30.69
N ASN A 253 -7.53 -7.53 30.66
CA ASN A 253 -6.48 -7.66 31.68
C ASN A 253 -5.49 -6.49 31.67
N ASN A 254 -5.18 -5.95 30.48
CA ASN A 254 -4.24 -4.84 30.34
C ASN A 254 -4.83 -3.48 30.71
N GLN A 255 -6.16 -3.36 30.83
CA GLN A 255 -6.81 -2.12 31.27
C GLN A 255 -6.39 -1.72 32.69
N ASP A 256 -6.19 -2.72 33.55
CA ASP A 256 -5.79 -2.52 34.96
C ASP A 256 -4.27 -2.59 35.15
N LEU A 257 -3.49 -2.61 34.06
CA LEU A 257 -2.03 -2.72 34.14
C LEU A 257 -1.45 -1.55 34.97
N LEU A 258 -0.67 -1.90 36.00
CA LEU A 258 0.01 -0.96 36.88
C LEU A 258 -0.92 0.04 37.59
N LEU A 259 -2.18 -0.35 37.83
CA LEU A 259 -3.13 0.48 38.57
C LEU A 259 -2.64 0.81 39.99
N ASP A 260 -2.10 -0.18 40.70
CA ASP A 260 -1.50 0.01 42.03
C ASP A 260 -0.33 1.00 41.99
N ALA A 261 0.50 0.94 40.94
CA ALA A 261 1.61 1.88 40.77
C ALA A 261 1.08 3.31 40.57
N LYS A 262 0.06 3.51 39.71
CA LYS A 262 -0.59 4.81 39.57
C LYS A 262 -1.19 5.31 40.90
N ALA A 263 -1.81 4.42 41.68
CA ALA A 263 -2.35 4.78 42.98
C ALA A 263 -1.25 5.25 43.96
N ILE A 264 -0.09 4.59 43.95
CA ILE A 264 1.09 5.01 44.74
C ILE A 264 1.59 6.37 44.27
N LEU A 265 1.82 6.54 42.96
CA LEU A 265 2.40 7.75 42.38
C LEU A 265 1.57 9.00 42.69
N PHE A 266 0.25 8.90 42.59
CA PHE A 266 -0.68 10.00 42.80
C PHE A 266 -1.31 10.03 44.20
N ASN A 267 -0.88 9.14 45.11
CA ASN A 267 -1.42 9.01 46.46
C ASN A 267 -2.97 8.87 46.48
N LEU A 268 -3.50 7.99 45.62
CA LEU A 268 -4.93 7.69 45.49
C LEU A 268 -5.34 6.54 46.43
N ASN A 269 -6.64 6.29 46.53
CA ASN A 269 -7.17 5.04 47.07
C ASN A 269 -6.86 3.87 46.12
N ALA A 270 -6.99 2.63 46.61
CA ALA A 270 -6.77 1.43 45.80
C ALA A 270 -7.77 1.32 44.63
N ASP A 271 -8.95 1.91 44.75
CA ASP A 271 -9.95 2.00 43.66
C ASP A 271 -9.69 3.16 42.68
N GLY A 272 -8.58 3.89 42.85
CA GLY A 272 -8.20 5.01 42.01
C GLY A 272 -8.84 6.35 42.34
N THR A 273 -9.74 6.39 43.34
CA THR A 273 -10.39 7.65 43.75
C THR A 273 -9.46 8.52 44.60
N ALA A 274 -9.68 9.83 44.56
CA ALA A 274 -8.98 10.75 45.45
C ALA A 274 -9.35 10.51 46.92
N LYS A 275 -8.35 10.61 47.81
CA LYS A 275 -8.53 10.48 49.25
C LYS A 275 -9.33 11.65 49.81
N ALA A 276 -10.24 11.36 50.72
CA ALA A 276 -11.10 12.35 51.34
C ALA A 276 -10.34 13.37 52.20
N ASP A 277 -9.10 13.05 52.61
CA ASP A 277 -8.23 13.95 53.38
C ASP A 277 -7.53 15.01 52.50
N GLY A 278 -7.72 14.97 51.18
CA GLY A 278 -7.12 15.91 50.23
C GLY A 278 -5.64 15.67 49.95
N SER A 279 -5.07 14.55 50.41
CA SER A 279 -3.65 14.24 50.20
C SER A 279 -3.32 13.71 48.79
N SER A 280 -4.32 13.34 47.99
CA SER A 280 -4.13 12.89 46.61
C SER A 280 -3.63 14.00 45.70
N LEU A 281 -2.79 13.62 44.74
CA LEU A 281 -2.18 14.52 43.78
C LEU A 281 -3.11 14.73 42.57
N THR A 282 -4.11 15.60 42.71
CA THR A 282 -5.16 15.86 41.70
C THR A 282 -5.04 17.21 40.98
N ALA A 283 -3.90 17.89 41.11
CA ALA A 283 -3.65 19.18 40.49
C ALA A 283 -2.15 19.36 40.21
N ILE A 284 -1.54 18.46 39.45
CA ILE A 284 -0.11 18.54 39.09
C ILE A 284 0.13 19.64 38.04
N ASP A 285 1.13 20.49 38.28
CA ASP A 285 1.64 21.45 37.31
C ASP A 285 3.08 21.09 36.94
N TRP A 286 3.36 21.07 35.63
CA TRP A 286 4.70 20.94 35.09
C TRP A 286 4.81 21.68 33.76
N GLU A 287 5.72 22.66 33.70
CA GLU A 287 6.15 23.35 32.48
C GLU A 287 7.47 22.72 31.98
N PRO A 288 7.42 21.73 31.07
CA PRO A 288 8.61 21.04 30.57
C PRO A 288 9.43 21.90 29.59
N THR A 289 8.88 23.05 29.17
CA THR A 289 9.37 23.92 28.09
C THR A 289 9.28 23.27 26.69
N HIS A 290 9.88 23.95 25.71
CA HIS A 290 9.99 23.49 24.33
C HIS A 290 11.06 22.38 24.19
N ASP A 291 11.95 22.22 25.17
CA ASP A 291 13.03 21.22 25.20
C ASP A 291 12.56 19.92 25.87
N ALA A 292 11.54 19.30 25.31
CA ALA A 292 10.97 18.06 25.80
C ALA A 292 10.44 17.18 24.65
N SER A 293 10.49 15.87 24.84
CA SER A 293 9.84 14.90 23.97
C SER A 293 8.45 14.50 24.46
N LEU A 294 7.62 14.18 23.49
CA LEU A 294 6.32 13.55 23.67
C LEU A 294 6.41 12.13 23.15
N MET A 295 5.81 11.19 23.87
CA MET A 295 6.06 9.77 23.72
C MET A 295 4.77 8.98 23.53
N LEU A 296 4.91 7.69 23.24
CA LEU A 296 3.83 6.71 23.22
C LEU A 296 4.23 5.47 24.02
N SER A 297 3.32 5.06 24.88
CA SER A 297 3.29 3.79 25.59
C SER A 297 2.91 2.65 24.66
N THR A 298 3.35 1.45 25.03
CA THR A 298 3.00 0.19 24.39
C THR A 298 1.97 -0.53 25.25
N TYR A 299 0.73 -0.59 24.77
CA TYR A 299 -0.37 -1.20 25.50
C TYR A 299 -0.07 -2.66 25.90
N GLY A 300 -0.24 -2.97 27.19
CA GLY A 300 0.10 -4.27 27.76
C GLY A 300 1.56 -4.45 28.20
N MET A 301 2.42 -3.47 27.95
CA MET A 301 3.83 -3.48 28.38
C MET A 301 4.13 -2.39 29.41
N ASN A 302 3.59 -1.19 29.18
CA ASN A 302 3.75 -0.04 30.07
C ASN A 302 2.50 0.83 30.00
N VAL A 303 2.42 1.86 30.84
CA VAL A 303 1.26 2.75 30.92
C VAL A 303 1.68 4.22 31.02
N PRO A 304 0.92 5.14 30.40
CA PRO A 304 1.12 6.56 30.63
C PRO A 304 0.66 6.93 32.04
N VAL A 305 1.45 7.78 32.70
CA VAL A 305 1.13 8.36 34.01
C VAL A 305 0.93 9.87 33.93
N LEU A 306 1.64 10.55 33.03
CA LEU A 306 1.50 11.99 32.81
C LEU A 306 1.15 12.24 31.35
N LYS A 307 0.10 13.04 31.14
CA LYS A 307 -0.31 13.52 29.83
C LYS A 307 -0.46 15.03 29.84
N THR A 308 -0.04 15.68 28.78
CA THR A 308 -0.24 17.11 28.61
C THR A 308 -1.72 17.44 28.51
N ASN A 309 -2.15 18.52 29.17
CA ASN A 309 -3.54 18.98 29.14
C ASN A 309 -3.65 20.51 28.94
N ALA A 310 -2.52 21.16 28.73
CA ALA A 310 -2.41 22.59 28.49
C ALA A 310 -1.25 22.89 27.52
N ALA A 311 -1.15 24.14 27.07
CA ALA A 311 -0.06 24.63 26.24
C ALA A 311 0.34 26.06 26.66
N ALA A 312 1.49 26.54 26.20
CA ALA A 312 1.86 27.94 26.32
C ALA A 312 0.82 28.87 25.63
N SER A 313 0.73 30.11 26.09
CA SER A 313 -0.24 31.08 25.55
C SER A 313 -0.08 31.24 24.03
N GLY A 314 -1.18 31.12 23.29
CA GLY A 314 -1.21 31.20 21.82
C GLY A 314 -0.97 29.88 21.09
N TYR A 315 -0.79 28.75 21.81
CA TYR A 315 -0.59 27.42 21.22
C TYR A 315 -1.81 26.51 21.39
N THR A 316 -1.98 25.56 20.47
CA THR A 316 -3.05 24.55 20.51
C THR A 316 -2.74 23.47 21.54
N VAL A 317 -3.72 23.14 22.38
CA VAL A 317 -3.63 22.05 23.35
C VAL A 317 -3.79 20.70 22.64
N TYR A 318 -2.87 19.79 22.93
CA TYR A 318 -2.98 18.38 22.55
C TYR A 318 -2.78 17.52 23.80
N GLU A 319 -3.52 16.42 23.90
CA GLU A 319 -3.26 15.38 24.90
C GLU A 319 -2.17 14.45 24.39
N LYS A 320 -1.00 14.47 25.05
CA LYS A 320 0.19 13.70 24.67
C LYS A 320 0.89 13.15 25.89
N GLU A 321 1.39 11.93 25.79
CA GLU A 321 2.09 11.28 26.89
C GLU A 321 3.48 11.91 27.07
N ILE A 322 3.80 12.27 28.30
CA ILE A 322 5.08 12.87 28.68
C ILE A 322 5.70 12.19 29.91
N GLY A 323 4.97 11.26 30.53
CA GLY A 323 5.48 10.39 31.58
C GLY A 323 4.91 8.98 31.42
N ILE A 324 5.77 7.97 31.37
CA ILE A 324 5.41 6.56 31.18
C ILE A 324 6.08 5.73 32.27
N ILE A 325 5.37 4.74 32.82
CA ILE A 325 5.95 3.74 33.73
C ILE A 325 5.75 2.33 33.19
N GLY A 326 6.68 1.44 33.49
CA GLY A 326 6.54 0.02 33.19
C GLY A 326 7.27 -0.87 34.18
N GLU A 327 6.95 -2.16 34.10
CA GLU A 327 7.63 -3.22 34.84
C GLU A 327 8.08 -4.27 33.81
N ALA A 328 9.38 -4.25 33.48
CA ALA A 328 10.00 -5.24 32.62
C ALA A 328 10.82 -6.20 33.49
N ALA A 329 12.15 -6.21 33.35
CA ALA A 329 13.02 -6.92 34.28
C ALA A 329 13.15 -6.19 35.64
N SER A 330 12.96 -4.87 35.64
CA SER A 330 12.82 -4.01 36.81
C SER A 330 11.79 -2.91 36.53
N ARG A 331 11.46 -2.12 37.56
CA ARG A 331 10.60 -0.93 37.43
C ARG A 331 11.34 0.17 36.70
N TYR A 332 10.63 0.88 35.83
CA TYR A 332 11.18 2.05 35.18
C TYR A 332 10.15 3.16 35.00
N MET A 333 10.65 4.39 34.94
CA MET A 333 9.89 5.59 34.63
C MET A 333 10.64 6.38 33.56
N VAL A 334 9.92 6.86 32.56
CA VAL A 334 10.43 7.69 31.47
C VAL A 334 9.71 9.01 31.50
N LEU A 335 10.44 10.10 31.69
CA LEU A 335 9.91 11.46 31.63
C LEU A 335 10.44 12.16 30.38
N GLY A 336 9.55 12.80 29.62
CA GLY A 336 9.84 13.48 28.36
C GLY A 336 10.69 14.75 28.49
N GLY A 337 11.10 15.10 29.71
CA GLY A 337 12.07 16.14 30.01
C GLY A 337 12.64 15.94 31.40
N ASN A 338 13.40 16.90 31.91
CA ASN A 338 13.95 16.90 33.26
C ASN A 338 13.23 17.93 34.15
N PRO A 339 12.27 17.51 35.00
CA PRO A 339 11.55 18.42 35.89
C PRO A 339 12.47 19.21 36.82
N MET A 340 13.56 18.60 37.29
CA MET A 340 14.52 19.24 38.19
C MET A 340 15.26 20.37 37.48
N ARG A 341 15.62 20.20 36.19
CA ARG A 341 16.16 21.29 35.34
C ARG A 341 15.17 22.44 35.27
N ASN A 342 13.90 22.15 34.97
CA ASN A 342 12.88 23.19 34.84
C ASN A 342 12.74 23.98 36.14
N TYR A 343 12.68 23.28 37.29
CA TYR A 343 12.58 23.91 38.61
C TYR A 343 13.79 24.77 38.96
N ARG A 344 15.00 24.32 38.61
CA ARG A 344 16.24 25.07 38.81
C ARG A 344 16.19 26.43 38.09
N TRP A 345 15.64 26.47 36.87
CA TRP A 345 15.49 27.68 36.07
C TRP A 345 14.34 28.57 36.50
N ASP A 346 13.21 27.97 36.79
CA ASP A 346 12.02 28.66 37.26
C ASP A 346 11.34 27.82 38.33
N ASN A 347 11.39 28.29 39.57
CA ASN A 347 10.79 27.58 40.71
C ASN A 347 9.25 27.52 40.65
N THR A 348 8.63 28.18 39.67
CA THR A 348 7.18 28.09 39.39
C THR A 348 6.84 27.05 38.33
N SER A 349 7.84 26.45 37.67
CA SER A 349 7.64 25.44 36.63
C SER A 349 7.09 24.11 37.15
N LEU A 350 7.27 23.82 38.45
CA LEU A 350 6.68 22.69 39.17
C LEU A 350 5.88 23.22 40.36
N ASN A 351 4.75 22.59 40.66
CA ASN A 351 4.06 22.83 41.93
C ASN A 351 4.41 21.75 42.99
N ALA A 352 3.95 21.96 44.23
CA ALA A 352 4.24 21.04 45.34
C ALA A 352 3.76 19.59 45.08
N GLN A 353 2.67 19.41 44.32
CA GLN A 353 2.19 18.07 43.97
C GLN A 353 3.12 17.38 42.97
N MET A 354 3.70 18.10 42.02
CA MET A 354 4.70 17.53 41.11
C MET A 354 5.97 17.10 41.86
N HIS A 355 6.43 17.88 42.85
CA HIS A 355 7.51 17.42 43.74
C HIS A 355 7.15 16.14 44.49
N GLN A 356 5.94 16.06 45.05
CA GLN A 356 5.49 14.85 45.75
C GLN A 356 5.36 13.65 44.80
N PHE A 357 4.92 13.86 43.56
CA PHE A 357 4.88 12.83 42.52
C PHE A 357 6.28 12.28 42.23
N LEU A 358 7.30 13.14 42.12
CA LEU A 358 8.70 12.71 41.92
C LEU A 358 9.23 11.91 43.12
N GLU A 359 8.92 12.30 44.35
CA GLU A 359 9.27 11.52 45.54
C GLU A 359 8.58 10.14 45.55
N ASN A 360 7.28 10.11 45.24
CA ASN A 360 6.51 8.87 45.13
C ASN A 360 7.05 7.97 44.01
N SER A 361 7.59 8.57 42.95
CA SER A 361 8.24 7.86 41.84
C SER A 361 9.50 7.15 42.31
N LEU A 362 10.35 7.80 43.11
CA LEU A 362 11.54 7.17 43.70
C LEU A 362 11.16 6.03 44.66
N PHE A 363 10.11 6.21 45.47
CA PHE A 363 9.61 5.14 46.34
C PHE A 363 9.11 3.93 45.56
N TRP A 364 8.32 4.17 44.50
CA TRP A 364 7.81 3.10 43.65
C TRP A 364 8.96 2.40 42.92
N LEU A 365 9.86 3.13 42.26
CA LEU A 365 10.99 2.58 41.53
C LEU A 365 11.86 1.68 42.41
N SER A 366 12.30 2.19 43.56
CA SER A 366 13.14 1.44 44.51
C SER A 366 12.39 0.34 45.28
N GLY A 367 11.06 0.38 45.29
CA GLY A 367 10.23 -0.49 46.15
C GLY A 367 10.39 -0.20 47.64
N ARG A 368 10.90 0.99 47.99
CA ARG A 368 11.19 1.41 49.37
C ARG A 368 10.37 2.63 49.75
N THR A 369 9.77 2.61 50.93
CA THR A 369 9.03 3.77 51.51
C THR A 369 9.83 4.51 52.57
N ASP A 370 11.07 4.08 52.82
CA ASP A 370 11.94 4.55 53.90
C ASP A 370 13.10 5.42 53.43
N LEU A 371 13.14 5.87 52.17
CA LEU A 371 14.29 6.63 51.62
C LEU A 371 14.58 7.95 52.37
N LYS A 372 13.59 8.50 53.10
CA LYS A 372 13.79 9.68 53.98
C LYS A 372 14.35 9.33 55.36
N MET A 373 14.42 8.04 55.71
CA MET A 373 14.81 7.54 57.03
C MET A 373 16.05 6.64 56.99
N ALA A 374 16.37 6.05 55.83
CA ALA A 374 17.49 5.14 55.66
C ALA A 374 18.29 5.44 54.38
N PRO A 375 19.62 5.21 54.39
CA PRO A 375 20.45 5.50 53.22
C PRO A 375 20.09 4.70 51.97
N PHE A 376 20.37 5.28 50.80
CA PHE A 376 20.25 4.64 49.50
C PHE A 376 21.24 5.23 48.48
N ASN A 377 21.62 4.43 47.49
CA ASN A 377 22.63 4.74 46.49
C ASN A 377 22.00 4.95 45.11
N VAL A 378 22.26 6.09 44.48
CA VAL A 378 21.80 6.43 43.13
C VAL A 378 23.00 6.50 42.20
N VAL A 379 22.93 5.80 41.07
CA VAL A 379 23.87 6.01 39.95
C VAL A 379 23.25 7.01 38.99
N ILE A 380 23.97 8.09 38.68
CA ILE A 380 23.62 9.09 37.68
C ILE A 380 24.62 8.95 36.53
N ALA A 381 24.13 8.76 35.31
CA ALA A 381 24.96 8.58 34.12
C ALA A 381 24.34 9.25 32.89
N HIS A 382 25.19 9.58 31.92
CA HIS A 382 24.81 10.10 30.61
C HIS A 382 23.85 11.28 30.71
N MET A 383 24.18 12.26 31.55
CA MET A 383 23.36 13.44 31.82
C MET A 383 24.18 14.72 31.61
N ASP A 384 23.63 15.70 30.90
CA ASP A 384 24.36 16.94 30.60
C ASP A 384 24.47 17.86 31.83
N ASP A 385 25.54 18.68 31.91
CA ASP A 385 25.69 19.79 32.88
C ASP A 385 26.08 21.10 32.18
N SER A 386 25.66 21.27 30.93
CA SER A 386 25.93 22.46 30.14
C SER A 386 25.11 23.68 30.61
N TYR A 387 25.40 24.86 30.04
CA TYR A 387 24.68 26.09 30.38
C TYR A 387 23.17 25.99 30.10
N TRP A 388 22.74 25.29 29.05
CA TRP A 388 21.32 25.17 28.70
C TRP A 388 20.65 23.99 29.40
N PHE A 389 21.41 22.91 29.61
CA PHE A 389 20.93 21.69 30.26
C PHE A 389 21.80 21.36 31.49
N PRO A 390 21.66 22.09 32.61
CA PRO A 390 22.35 21.80 33.88
C PRO A 390 21.70 20.61 34.60
N ASP A 391 21.36 19.56 33.86
CA ASP A 391 20.50 18.46 34.28
C ASP A 391 21.13 17.71 35.44
N GLU A 392 22.42 17.40 35.33
CA GLU A 392 23.14 16.63 36.32
C GLU A 392 23.17 17.36 37.67
N ARG A 393 23.54 18.65 37.67
CA ARG A 393 23.54 19.44 38.90
C ARG A 393 22.14 19.68 39.44
N ALA A 394 21.14 19.88 38.59
CA ALA A 394 19.76 20.06 39.01
C ALA A 394 19.21 18.81 39.73
N VAL A 395 19.49 17.62 39.20
CA VAL A 395 19.07 16.35 39.82
C VAL A 395 19.75 16.16 41.18
N ARG A 396 21.07 16.41 41.27
CA ARG A 396 21.83 16.31 42.54
C ARG A 396 21.31 17.26 43.61
N GLU A 397 21.13 18.54 43.27
CA GLU A 397 20.60 19.55 44.20
C GLU A 397 19.18 19.19 44.69
N TRP A 398 18.33 18.66 43.80
CA TRP A 398 16.99 18.21 44.17
C TRP A 398 17.04 17.00 45.11
N LEU A 399 17.88 16.00 44.82
CA LEU A 399 18.07 14.82 45.68
C LEU A 399 18.56 15.21 47.08
N ASP A 400 19.55 16.10 47.17
CA ASP A 400 20.09 16.58 48.46
C ASP A 400 19.04 17.35 49.27
N ALA A 401 18.22 18.16 48.60
CA ALA A 401 17.17 18.94 49.25
C ALA A 401 16.04 18.06 49.78
N HIS A 402 15.66 17.00 49.05
CA HIS A 402 14.52 16.14 49.38
C HIS A 402 14.90 14.93 50.26
N TYR A 403 16.17 14.50 50.26
CA TYR A 403 16.69 13.34 51.02
C TYR A 403 17.98 13.67 51.79
N PRO A 404 17.98 14.71 52.65
CA PRO A 404 19.18 15.22 53.29
C PRO A 404 19.87 14.14 54.15
N GLY A 405 21.12 13.82 53.80
CA GLY A 405 21.94 12.84 54.50
C GLY A 405 21.55 11.37 54.30
N GLN A 406 20.58 11.08 53.41
CA GLN A 406 20.15 9.71 53.09
C GLN A 406 20.58 9.26 51.69
N VAL A 407 20.58 10.17 50.71
CA VAL A 407 21.02 9.83 49.36
C VAL A 407 22.55 9.86 49.25
N SER A 408 23.12 8.88 48.55
CA SER A 408 24.48 8.94 48.05
C SER A 408 24.48 8.70 46.54
N TYR A 409 25.42 9.32 45.82
CA TYR A 409 25.53 9.17 44.37
C TYR A 409 26.98 9.31 43.90
N ASN A 410 27.29 8.80 42.70
CA ASN A 410 28.62 8.89 42.09
C ASN A 410 29.01 10.34 41.78
N ALA A 411 30.31 10.61 41.62
CA ALA A 411 30.80 11.91 41.17
C ALA A 411 30.37 12.19 39.72
N ALA A 412 30.33 13.48 39.34
CA ALA A 412 29.93 13.91 38.01
C ALA A 412 30.71 13.21 36.90
N ASP A 413 30.01 12.77 35.85
CA ASP A 413 30.54 12.08 34.66
C ASP A 413 31.31 10.75 34.92
N THR A 414 31.43 10.29 36.17
CA THR A 414 32.28 9.14 36.50
C THR A 414 31.70 7.77 36.18
N CYS A 415 30.40 7.71 35.86
CA CYS A 415 29.68 6.48 35.57
C CYS A 415 29.17 6.40 34.14
N ASP A 416 29.75 7.18 33.23
CA ASP A 416 29.42 7.14 31.82
C ASP A 416 30.15 5.98 31.12
N ASP A 417 29.59 5.56 29.99
CA ASP A 417 30.19 4.62 29.06
C ASP A 417 30.54 3.27 29.76
N ALA A 418 31.75 2.77 29.56
CA ALA A 418 32.19 1.49 30.14
C ALA A 418 32.21 1.51 31.69
N ALA A 419 32.33 2.68 32.32
CA ALA A 419 32.36 2.82 33.77
C ALA A 419 30.99 2.56 34.42
N LEU A 420 29.91 2.70 33.66
CA LEU A 420 28.53 2.49 34.13
C LEU A 420 28.35 1.13 34.82
N SER A 421 28.90 0.07 34.22
CA SER A 421 28.82 -1.30 34.76
C SER A 421 29.39 -1.40 36.19
N VAL A 422 30.57 -0.82 36.42
CA VAL A 422 31.26 -0.82 37.72
C VAL A 422 30.47 -0.04 38.77
N CYS A 423 29.88 1.09 38.39
CA CYS A 423 29.07 1.89 39.30
C CYS A 423 27.79 1.16 39.74
N LEU A 424 27.14 0.45 38.82
CA LEU A 424 25.93 -0.32 39.11
C LEU A 424 26.24 -1.53 40.01
N ASP A 425 27.34 -2.24 39.75
CA ASP A 425 27.79 -3.39 40.53
C ASP A 425 28.20 -3.02 41.98
N ALA A 426 28.43 -1.73 42.26
CA ALA A 426 28.76 -1.23 43.60
C ALA A 426 27.55 -1.17 44.57
N GLY A 427 26.39 -1.70 44.18
CA GLY A 427 25.19 -1.77 45.01
C GLY A 427 24.29 -0.54 44.85
N ALA A 428 23.90 -0.25 43.60
CA ALA A 428 22.95 0.82 43.28
C ALA A 428 21.49 0.43 43.60
N ASP A 429 20.76 1.32 44.27
CA ASP A 429 19.31 1.20 44.49
C ASP A 429 18.48 1.75 43.33
N LEU A 430 19.06 2.65 42.52
CA LEU A 430 18.41 3.30 41.37
C LEU A 430 19.46 3.77 40.35
N LEU A 431 19.15 3.61 39.06
CA LEU A 431 19.84 4.31 37.97
C LEU A 431 18.99 5.49 37.49
N ILE A 432 19.55 6.69 37.48
CA ILE A 432 19.01 7.86 36.77
C ILE A 432 19.88 8.09 35.54
N ILE A 433 19.26 8.08 34.36
CA ILE A 433 19.98 8.15 33.09
C ILE A 433 19.29 9.09 32.10
N SER A 434 20.07 9.76 31.26
CA SER A 434 19.56 10.50 30.10
C SER A 434 20.18 9.98 28.79
N GLN A 435 19.98 10.69 27.70
CA GLN A 435 20.44 10.31 26.36
C GLN A 435 21.69 11.09 25.91
N GLN A 436 22.42 11.72 26.83
CA GLN A 436 23.64 12.46 26.53
C GLN A 436 24.77 11.49 26.18
N LEU A 437 25.49 11.76 25.09
CA LEU A 437 26.63 10.96 24.66
C LEU A 437 27.93 11.76 24.78
N ASN A 438 28.97 11.11 25.28
CA ASN A 438 30.33 11.62 25.20
C ASN A 438 30.91 11.37 23.82
N THR A 439 31.99 12.10 23.49
CA THR A 439 32.71 11.86 22.23
C THR A 439 33.29 10.44 22.25
N GLY A 440 32.86 9.61 21.30
CA GLY A 440 33.31 8.22 21.17
C GLY A 440 32.53 7.20 22.00
N SER A 441 31.44 7.60 22.66
CA SER A 441 30.51 6.68 23.32
C SER A 441 29.96 5.63 22.37
N ASP A 442 29.69 4.43 22.90
CA ASP A 442 29.01 3.34 22.20
C ASP A 442 27.59 3.17 22.77
N PRO A 443 26.55 3.71 22.10
CA PRO A 443 25.16 3.62 22.55
C PRO A 443 24.68 2.18 22.80
N ALA A 444 25.13 1.23 21.98
CA ALA A 444 24.70 -0.17 22.10
C ALA A 444 25.29 -0.83 23.35
N ALA A 445 26.56 -0.54 23.67
CA ALA A 445 27.21 -1.03 24.89
C ALA A 445 26.56 -0.43 26.16
N ILE A 446 26.22 0.86 26.14
CA ILE A 446 25.51 1.53 27.23
C ILE A 446 24.14 0.89 27.44
N ALA A 447 23.33 0.78 26.37
CA ALA A 447 22.02 0.16 26.42
C ALA A 447 22.08 -1.30 26.91
N ALA A 448 23.08 -2.08 26.50
CA ALA A 448 23.32 -3.43 27.01
C ALA A 448 23.61 -3.45 28.52
N THR A 449 24.36 -2.47 29.02
CA THR A 449 24.66 -2.32 30.45
C THR A 449 23.41 -1.96 31.25
N VAL A 450 22.59 -1.02 30.76
CA VAL A 450 21.29 -0.68 31.36
C VAL A 450 20.38 -1.91 31.40
N LYS A 451 20.29 -2.67 30.31
CA LYS A 451 19.53 -3.91 30.25
C LYS A 451 19.99 -4.92 31.29
N ALA A 452 21.30 -5.09 31.47
CA ALA A 452 21.87 -5.97 32.49
C ALA A 452 21.53 -5.50 33.91
N ALA A 453 21.59 -4.19 34.17
CA ALA A 453 21.18 -3.59 35.44
C ALA A 453 19.72 -3.89 35.78
N MET A 454 18.83 -3.69 34.80
CA MET A 454 17.40 -4.01 34.96
C MET A 454 17.19 -5.51 35.23
N GLN A 455 17.96 -6.40 34.60
CA GLN A 455 17.93 -7.85 34.87
C GLN A 455 18.42 -8.23 36.26
N GLN A 456 19.28 -7.41 36.87
CA GLN A 456 19.68 -7.54 38.27
C GLN A 456 18.66 -6.91 39.25
N GLY A 457 17.57 -6.34 38.74
CA GLY A 457 16.52 -5.70 39.53
C GLY A 457 16.76 -4.22 39.84
N ILE A 458 17.79 -3.59 39.26
CA ILE A 458 18.05 -2.16 39.44
C ILE A 458 16.99 -1.37 38.63
N PRO A 459 16.18 -0.51 39.28
CA PRO A 459 15.17 0.29 38.59
C PRO A 459 15.81 1.47 37.84
N VAL A 460 15.08 1.99 36.85
CA VAL A 460 15.58 3.06 35.96
C VAL A 460 14.64 4.26 35.95
N LEU A 461 15.16 5.45 36.26
CA LEU A 461 14.52 6.72 35.97
C LEU A 461 15.21 7.36 34.76
N TYR A 462 14.55 7.29 33.61
CA TYR A 462 15.00 7.98 32.41
C TYR A 462 14.45 9.41 32.38
N LEU A 463 15.35 10.38 32.29
CA LEU A 463 15.03 11.81 32.14
C LEU A 463 15.48 12.26 30.76
N HIS A 464 14.55 12.64 29.90
CA HIS A 464 14.88 13.01 28.54
C HIS A 464 15.59 14.39 28.47
N LEU A 465 16.57 14.53 27.57
CA LEU A 465 17.45 15.70 27.51
C LEU A 465 16.75 16.93 26.92
N ASP A 466 16.34 16.89 25.65
CA ASP A 466 15.82 18.02 24.87
C ASP A 466 14.55 17.65 24.06
N GLY A 467 14.24 18.35 22.97
CA GLY A 467 13.11 17.99 22.10
C GLY A 467 13.35 16.78 21.19
N GLY A 468 14.63 16.46 20.92
CA GLY A 468 15.05 15.47 19.94
C GLY A 468 15.40 14.11 20.54
N ILE A 469 15.68 13.13 19.68
CA ILE A 469 16.15 11.81 20.11
C ILE A 469 17.57 11.56 19.61
N THR A 470 18.50 11.29 20.52
CA THR A 470 19.91 10.97 20.19
C THR A 470 20.05 9.48 19.83
N GLU A 471 21.23 9.05 19.36
CA GLU A 471 21.50 7.62 19.14
C GLU A 471 21.36 6.79 20.42
N LEU A 472 21.69 7.35 21.59
CA LEU A 472 21.46 6.68 22.87
C LEU A 472 19.96 6.55 23.15
N GLY A 473 19.19 7.63 22.97
CA GLY A 473 17.73 7.58 23.08
C GLY A 473 17.10 6.51 22.18
N LYS A 474 17.54 6.41 20.91
CA LYS A 474 17.08 5.39 19.95
C LYS A 474 17.37 3.95 20.39
N THR A 475 18.41 3.73 21.20
CA THR A 475 18.74 2.40 21.75
C THR A 475 18.09 2.10 23.10
N LEU A 476 17.85 3.10 23.94
CA LEU A 476 17.22 2.95 25.26
C LEU A 476 15.69 2.83 25.17
N PHE A 477 15.04 3.59 24.29
CA PHE A 477 13.58 3.60 24.14
C PHE A 477 12.98 2.20 23.88
N PRO A 478 13.56 1.38 22.97
CA PRO A 478 13.12 0.00 22.78
C PRO A 478 13.24 -0.86 24.05
N LEU A 479 14.28 -0.68 24.87
CA LEU A 479 14.44 -1.42 26.14
C LEU A 479 13.32 -1.10 27.15
N LEU A 480 12.79 0.13 27.07
CA LEU A 480 11.74 0.64 27.95
C LEU A 480 10.34 0.54 27.29
N ASN A 481 10.23 -0.09 26.12
CA ASN A 481 9.00 -0.21 25.32
C ASN A 481 8.31 1.16 25.08
N VAL A 482 9.09 2.23 24.92
CA VAL A 482 8.60 3.59 24.66
C VAL A 482 8.91 3.96 23.22
N THR A 483 7.96 4.62 22.56
CA THR A 483 8.15 5.18 21.22
C THR A 483 8.23 6.70 21.29
N TYR A 484 9.20 7.31 20.61
CA TYR A 484 9.25 8.75 20.43
C TYR A 484 8.14 9.19 19.48
N GLN A 485 7.35 10.19 19.86
CA GLN A 485 6.27 10.71 19.03
C GLN A 485 6.63 12.07 18.45
N TRP A 486 6.77 13.10 19.29
CA TRP A 486 6.96 14.49 18.85
C TRP A 486 8.01 15.23 19.66
N ASP A 487 8.62 16.20 18.99
CA ASP A 487 9.34 17.31 19.63
C ASP A 487 8.30 18.34 20.15
N ASN A 488 8.42 18.74 21.42
CA ASN A 488 7.57 19.77 22.00
C ASN A 488 7.91 21.20 21.53
N TYR A 489 8.95 21.39 20.70
CA TYR A 489 9.46 22.69 20.27
C TYR A 489 8.37 23.64 19.75
N TRP A 490 7.54 23.12 18.84
CA TRP A 490 6.48 23.89 18.17
C TRP A 490 5.14 23.85 18.89
N LYS A 491 4.95 22.94 19.86
CA LYS A 491 3.67 22.71 20.52
C LYS A 491 3.61 23.35 21.90
N LYS A 492 4.74 23.38 22.61
CA LYS A 492 4.88 23.97 23.95
C LYS A 492 3.80 23.48 24.91
N LEU A 493 3.55 22.17 24.87
CA LEU A 493 2.58 21.48 25.71
C LEU A 493 3.10 21.33 27.12
N LYS A 494 2.18 21.31 28.08
CA LYS A 494 2.46 21.27 29.50
C LYS A 494 1.34 20.63 30.30
N LEU A 495 1.58 20.46 31.60
CA LEU A 495 0.57 20.06 32.57
C LEU A 495 0.13 21.28 33.37
N SER A 496 -1.18 21.49 33.47
CA SER A 496 -1.79 22.48 34.35
C SER A 496 -2.97 21.89 35.08
N ALA A 497 -2.93 21.90 36.40
CA ALA A 497 -3.91 21.27 37.29
C ALA A 497 -4.29 19.85 36.84
N PHE A 498 -3.29 19.07 36.43
CA PHE A 498 -3.48 17.74 35.89
C PHE A 498 -3.99 16.78 36.97
N ASP A 499 -5.08 16.06 36.65
CA ASP A 499 -5.80 15.18 37.56
C ASP A 499 -6.01 13.80 36.90
N THR A 500 -5.15 12.85 37.27
CA THR A 500 -5.22 11.48 36.70
C THR A 500 -6.42 10.69 37.21
N SER A 501 -7.00 11.06 38.36
CA SER A 501 -8.12 10.30 38.96
C SER A 501 -9.36 10.27 38.06
N LYS A 502 -9.47 11.23 37.13
CA LYS A 502 -10.54 11.31 36.12
C LYS A 502 -10.35 10.38 34.93
N SER A 503 -9.17 9.78 34.76
CA SER A 503 -8.81 9.01 33.55
C SER A 503 -7.97 7.76 33.85
N LEU A 504 -7.94 7.32 35.11
CA LEU A 504 -7.01 6.30 35.61
C LEU A 504 -7.08 4.97 34.83
N ASN A 505 -8.30 4.54 34.52
CA ASN A 505 -8.62 3.29 33.80
C ASN A 505 -9.15 3.54 32.37
N ALA A 506 -8.90 4.74 31.82
CA ALA A 506 -9.32 5.05 30.46
C ALA A 506 -8.53 4.19 29.47
N MET A 507 -9.25 3.48 28.61
CA MET A 507 -8.66 2.74 27.52
C MET A 507 -8.27 3.71 26.39
N PRO A 508 -7.07 3.59 25.78
CA PRO A 508 -6.74 4.36 24.59
C PRO A 508 -7.78 4.15 23.49
N ALA A 509 -8.09 5.19 22.72
CA ALA A 509 -9.14 5.14 21.70
C ALA A 509 -8.85 4.06 20.65
N GLU A 510 -7.59 3.90 20.27
CA GLU A 510 -7.11 2.88 19.33
C GLU A 510 -7.39 1.46 19.85
N ILE A 511 -7.17 1.22 21.14
CA ILE A 511 -7.45 -0.08 21.77
C ILE A 511 -8.94 -0.31 21.92
N SER A 512 -9.71 0.74 22.23
CA SER A 512 -11.18 0.65 22.26
C SER A 512 -11.75 0.27 20.90
N GLY A 513 -11.25 0.86 19.81
CA GLY A 513 -11.65 0.50 18.44
C GLY A 513 -11.31 -0.95 18.10
N ILE A 514 -10.13 -1.44 18.50
CA ILE A 514 -9.77 -2.85 18.36
C ILE A 514 -10.73 -3.73 19.16
N GLN A 515 -11.04 -3.36 20.41
CA GLN A 515 -11.95 -4.12 21.26
C GLN A 515 -13.35 -4.23 20.64
N SER A 516 -13.93 -3.12 20.17
CA SER A 516 -15.24 -3.09 19.50
C SER A 516 -15.25 -4.02 18.30
N MET A 517 -14.24 -3.92 17.42
CA MET A 517 -14.12 -4.78 16.25
C MET A 517 -14.05 -6.27 16.61
N LEU A 518 -13.25 -6.64 17.61
CA LEU A 518 -13.14 -8.03 18.07
C LEU A 518 -14.43 -8.52 18.75
N GLN A 519 -15.17 -7.64 19.43
CA GLN A 519 -16.47 -7.99 20.00
C GLN A 519 -17.50 -8.29 18.90
N HIS A 520 -17.51 -7.52 17.81
CA HIS A 520 -18.34 -7.81 16.64
C HIS A 520 -17.96 -9.14 15.98
N PHE A 521 -16.67 -9.44 15.82
CA PHE A 521 -16.25 -10.78 15.34
C PHE A 521 -16.73 -11.92 16.24
N LYS A 522 -16.75 -11.69 17.55
CA LYS A 522 -17.21 -12.69 18.52
C LYS A 522 -18.72 -12.88 18.48
N ALA A 523 -19.48 -11.79 18.29
CA ALA A 523 -20.92 -11.81 18.18
C ALA A 523 -21.42 -12.25 16.79
N ARG A 524 -20.57 -12.11 15.75
CA ARG A 524 -20.90 -12.28 14.33
C ARG A 524 -22.12 -11.46 13.92
N ASP A 525 -22.11 -10.18 14.30
CA ASP A 525 -23.27 -9.28 14.20
C ASP A 525 -23.01 -8.03 13.34
N TYR A 526 -21.95 -8.02 12.52
CA TYR A 526 -21.81 -6.99 11.50
C TYR A 526 -22.99 -7.05 10.52
N ALA A 527 -23.60 -5.89 10.29
CA ALA A 527 -24.69 -5.68 9.34
C ALA A 527 -24.66 -4.23 8.86
N PHE A 528 -24.14 -4.00 7.66
CA PHE A 528 -23.97 -2.67 7.08
C PHE A 528 -25.06 -2.36 6.03
N ASP A 529 -25.45 -1.09 5.95
CA ASP A 529 -26.29 -0.60 4.86
C ASP A 529 -25.41 -0.12 3.70
N TRP A 530 -25.04 -1.05 2.82
CA TRP A 530 -24.23 -0.78 1.64
C TRP A 530 -24.91 0.10 0.59
N SER A 531 -26.22 0.37 0.72
CA SER A 531 -26.92 1.32 -0.17
C SER A 531 -26.46 2.77 0.03
N ALA A 532 -25.75 3.04 1.12
CA ALA A 532 -25.13 4.34 1.39
C ALA A 532 -23.80 4.56 0.64
N CYS A 533 -23.26 3.57 -0.08
CA CYS A 533 -22.08 3.77 -0.92
C CYS A 533 -22.43 4.57 -2.20
N ASP A 534 -21.50 5.41 -2.64
CA ASP A 534 -21.54 6.07 -3.96
C ASP A 534 -20.49 5.39 -4.85
N ASP A 535 -20.93 4.48 -5.71
CA ASP A 535 -20.08 3.50 -6.41
C ASP A 535 -19.13 2.77 -5.43
N ASP A 536 -17.82 2.94 -5.59
CA ASP A 536 -16.78 2.33 -4.77
C ASP A 536 -16.48 3.12 -3.47
N ASN A 537 -17.13 4.27 -3.28
CA ASN A 537 -16.94 5.11 -2.10
C ASN A 537 -17.98 4.76 -1.02
N CYS A 538 -17.53 4.00 -0.02
CA CYS A 538 -18.35 3.60 1.13
C CYS A 538 -18.12 4.43 2.40
N GLY A 539 -17.53 5.63 2.31
CA GLY A 539 -17.25 6.47 3.48
C GLY A 539 -18.48 6.97 4.24
N SER A 540 -19.67 6.91 3.63
CA SER A 540 -20.96 7.28 4.21
C SER A 540 -21.70 6.14 4.90
N VAL A 541 -21.19 4.90 4.83
CA VAL A 541 -21.81 3.73 5.46
C VAL A 541 -21.73 3.86 6.99
N SER A 542 -22.89 3.90 7.64
CA SER A 542 -22.96 4.04 9.10
C SER A 542 -22.32 2.84 9.80
N GLY A 543 -21.49 3.12 10.81
CA GLY A 543 -20.80 2.09 11.60
C GLY A 543 -19.56 1.49 10.95
N LEU A 544 -19.38 1.57 9.63
CA LEU A 544 -18.20 1.00 8.95
C LEU A 544 -16.89 1.59 9.50
N ASP A 545 -16.86 2.91 9.70
CA ASP A 545 -15.68 3.57 10.26
C ASP A 545 -15.52 3.32 11.77
N SER A 546 -16.55 3.65 12.56
CA SER A 546 -16.48 3.64 14.03
C SER A 546 -16.45 2.24 14.66
N GLU A 547 -17.14 1.27 14.08
CA GLU A 547 -17.25 -0.09 14.63
C GLU A 547 -16.23 -1.07 14.03
N PHE A 548 -15.51 -0.68 12.98
CA PHE A 548 -14.57 -1.55 12.28
C PHE A 548 -13.28 -0.83 11.83
N GLN A 549 -13.35 0.13 10.89
CA GLN A 549 -12.16 0.67 10.20
C GLN A 549 -11.13 1.26 11.16
N GLN A 550 -11.56 2.02 12.17
CA GLN A 550 -10.66 2.60 13.18
C GLN A 550 -9.88 1.52 13.94
N GLY A 551 -10.52 0.40 14.28
CA GLY A 551 -9.88 -0.74 14.94
C GLY A 551 -8.90 -1.46 14.02
N ALA A 552 -9.29 -1.71 12.78
CA ALA A 552 -8.43 -2.33 11.77
C ALA A 552 -7.19 -1.47 11.46
N ASP A 553 -7.36 -0.16 11.30
CA ASP A 553 -6.26 0.78 11.06
C ASP A 553 -5.31 0.89 12.25
N ALA A 554 -5.84 0.84 13.48
CA ALA A 554 -5.02 0.77 14.68
C ALA A 554 -4.14 -0.50 14.70
N VAL A 555 -4.70 -1.66 14.32
CA VAL A 555 -3.90 -2.89 14.16
C VAL A 555 -2.86 -2.74 13.06
N ARG A 556 -3.23 -2.15 11.92
CA ARG A 556 -2.28 -1.95 10.82
C ARG A 556 -1.10 -1.05 11.21
N ALA A 557 -1.39 0.08 11.85
CA ALA A 557 -0.36 0.98 12.36
C ALA A 557 0.57 0.26 13.34
N MET A 558 0.01 -0.56 14.22
CA MET A 558 0.75 -1.37 15.18
C MET A 558 1.67 -2.39 14.49
N MET A 559 1.19 -3.15 13.51
CA MET A 559 2.01 -4.13 12.78
C MET A 559 3.11 -3.47 11.95
N ASN A 560 2.80 -2.38 11.25
CA ASN A 560 3.79 -1.61 10.47
C ASN A 560 4.90 -1.03 11.37
N ALA A 561 4.55 -0.54 12.57
CA ALA A 561 5.52 -0.02 13.52
C ALA A 561 6.47 -1.12 13.99
N LEU A 562 5.94 -2.31 14.34
CA LEU A 562 6.73 -3.48 14.75
C LEU A 562 7.67 -3.98 13.64
N ASP A 563 7.20 -4.03 12.39
CA ASP A 563 8.03 -4.38 11.23
C ASP A 563 9.17 -3.37 11.04
N SER A 564 8.83 -2.07 11.03
CA SER A 564 9.79 -0.99 10.77
C SER A 564 10.85 -0.88 11.87
N SER A 565 10.48 -1.19 13.12
CA SER A 565 11.40 -1.22 14.26
C SER A 565 12.19 -2.53 14.38
N LYS A 566 11.93 -3.52 13.51
CA LYS A 566 12.56 -4.85 13.58
C LYS A 566 12.38 -5.52 14.94
N THR A 567 11.25 -5.28 15.60
CA THR A 567 10.93 -5.92 16.88
C THR A 567 10.73 -7.39 16.62
N ASN A 568 11.41 -8.31 17.33
CA ASN A 568 11.22 -9.75 17.11
C ASN A 568 10.08 -10.25 17.99
N LEU A 569 8.85 -10.00 17.53
CA LEU A 569 7.64 -10.11 18.33
C LEU A 569 7.52 -11.47 19.05
N PHE A 570 7.78 -12.58 18.36
CA PHE A 570 7.62 -13.93 18.91
C PHE A 570 8.84 -14.46 19.67
N ALA A 571 10.02 -13.83 19.56
CA ALA A 571 11.18 -14.14 20.40
C ALA A 571 11.19 -13.35 21.72
N ASP A 572 10.58 -12.16 21.74
CA ASP A 572 10.58 -11.29 22.91
C ASP A 572 9.51 -11.69 23.93
N LYS A 573 9.81 -11.45 25.22
CA LYS A 573 8.82 -11.58 26.31
C LYS A 573 7.83 -10.42 26.26
N GLY A 574 6.56 -10.68 26.58
CA GLY A 574 5.50 -9.67 26.53
C GLY A 574 4.80 -9.63 25.16
N PHE A 575 4.29 -8.44 24.80
CA PHE A 575 3.55 -8.15 23.57
C PHE A 575 2.36 -9.09 23.29
N ARG A 576 1.68 -9.53 24.35
CA ARG A 576 0.65 -10.56 24.25
C ARG A 576 -0.46 -10.17 23.27
N LEU A 577 -1.00 -8.95 23.37
CA LEU A 577 -2.07 -8.50 22.49
C LEU A 577 -1.61 -8.45 21.03
N GLN A 578 -0.43 -7.88 20.78
CA GLN A 578 0.18 -7.74 19.46
C GLN A 578 0.36 -9.11 18.78
N LYS A 579 0.90 -10.08 19.52
CA LYS A 579 1.04 -11.48 19.05
C LYS A 579 -0.30 -12.10 18.70
N LEU A 580 -1.30 -11.93 19.57
CA LEU A 580 -2.64 -12.47 19.36
C LEU A 580 -3.33 -11.86 18.13
N LEU A 581 -3.21 -10.55 17.91
CA LEU A 581 -3.76 -9.88 16.74
C LEU A 581 -3.11 -10.38 15.44
N ALA A 582 -1.77 -10.51 15.42
CA ALA A 582 -1.06 -11.06 14.27
C ALA A 582 -1.51 -12.51 13.97
N LEU A 583 -1.55 -13.38 14.99
CA LEU A 583 -1.99 -14.77 14.84
C LEU A 583 -3.46 -14.89 14.44
N LEU A 584 -4.34 -14.00 14.93
CA LEU A 584 -5.74 -13.97 14.54
C LEU A 584 -5.88 -13.61 13.06
N GLY A 585 -5.11 -12.62 12.60
CA GLY A 585 -5.00 -12.28 11.18
C GLY A 585 -4.50 -13.46 10.35
N ASP A 586 -3.41 -14.11 10.77
CA ASP A 586 -2.89 -15.32 10.12
C ASP A 586 -3.98 -16.40 9.98
N SER A 587 -4.78 -16.61 11.04
CA SER A 587 -5.83 -17.62 11.07
C SER A 587 -6.99 -17.30 10.14
N TYR A 588 -7.47 -16.05 10.09
CA TYR A 588 -8.53 -15.67 9.17
C TYR A 588 -8.07 -15.70 7.71
N ARG A 589 -6.79 -15.38 7.42
CA ARG A 589 -6.23 -15.51 6.05
C ARG A 589 -6.34 -16.92 5.48
N GLN A 590 -6.40 -17.97 6.31
CA GLN A 590 -6.48 -19.35 5.84
C GLN A 590 -7.84 -19.72 5.24
N SER A 591 -8.90 -18.95 5.50
CA SER A 591 -10.25 -19.21 5.00
C SER A 591 -10.75 -18.16 4.00
N ILE A 592 -9.90 -17.23 3.58
CA ILE A 592 -10.28 -16.22 2.58
C ILE A 592 -10.39 -16.89 1.22
N HIS A 593 -11.47 -16.56 0.50
CA HIS A 593 -11.68 -16.95 -0.89
C HIS A 593 -12.09 -15.73 -1.71
N PHE A 594 -11.32 -15.45 -2.77
CA PHE A 594 -11.57 -14.31 -3.65
C PHE A 594 -12.31 -14.73 -4.94
N PRO A 595 -13.08 -13.82 -5.58
CA PRO A 595 -13.41 -12.48 -5.12
C PRO A 595 -14.50 -12.48 -4.03
N MET A 596 -14.44 -11.49 -3.14
CA MET A 596 -15.48 -11.17 -2.17
C MET A 596 -16.22 -9.91 -2.62
N ASP A 597 -17.48 -9.78 -2.22
CA ASP A 597 -18.36 -8.66 -2.59
C ASP A 597 -19.23 -8.23 -1.41
N LYS A 598 -19.36 -6.92 -1.22
CA LYS A 598 -20.10 -6.30 -0.10
C LYS A 598 -21.60 -6.63 -0.07
N LEU A 599 -22.21 -7.00 -1.20
CA LEU A 599 -23.64 -7.33 -1.28
C LEU A 599 -23.92 -8.83 -1.22
N ILE A 600 -22.91 -9.68 -1.41
CA ILE A 600 -23.06 -11.13 -1.55
C ILE A 600 -22.40 -11.88 -0.40
N THR A 601 -21.28 -11.37 0.10
CA THR A 601 -20.51 -12.00 1.18
C THR A 601 -21.10 -11.59 2.53
N ASP A 602 -21.13 -12.50 3.49
CA ASP A 602 -21.50 -12.17 4.86
C ASP A 602 -20.62 -11.04 5.39
N ASP A 603 -21.22 -10.00 5.98
CA ASP A 603 -20.49 -8.81 6.44
C ASP A 603 -19.41 -9.17 7.46
N THR A 604 -19.67 -10.14 8.35
CA THR A 604 -18.66 -10.56 9.32
C THR A 604 -17.49 -11.27 8.62
N GLU A 605 -17.76 -12.15 7.66
CA GLU A 605 -16.72 -12.81 6.86
C GLU A 605 -15.89 -11.80 6.04
N LEU A 606 -16.55 -10.81 5.42
CA LEU A 606 -15.92 -9.72 4.69
C LEU A 606 -14.99 -8.91 5.61
N MET A 607 -15.48 -8.52 6.79
CA MET A 607 -14.69 -7.77 7.77
C MET A 607 -13.55 -8.59 8.37
N GLN A 608 -13.72 -9.89 8.57
CA GLN A 608 -12.64 -10.79 9.02
C GLN A 608 -11.53 -10.87 7.98
N ALA A 609 -11.87 -11.05 6.70
CA ALA A 609 -10.90 -11.04 5.62
C ALA A 609 -10.15 -9.71 5.54
N TYR A 610 -10.88 -8.59 5.61
CA TYR A 610 -10.28 -7.26 5.55
C TYR A 610 -9.43 -6.94 6.79
N PHE A 611 -9.81 -7.36 7.99
CA PHE A 611 -8.95 -7.30 9.17
C PHE A 611 -7.66 -8.12 8.98
N ALA A 612 -7.76 -9.28 8.35
CA ALA A 612 -6.61 -10.14 8.08
C ALA A 612 -5.53 -9.44 7.25
N ASP A 613 -5.92 -8.56 6.32
CA ASP A 613 -5.01 -7.70 5.56
C ASP A 613 -4.38 -6.58 6.41
N HIS A 614 -5.10 -6.09 7.42
CA HIS A 614 -4.59 -5.08 8.36
C HIS A 614 -3.62 -5.68 9.38
N ALA A 615 -3.78 -6.96 9.71
CA ALA A 615 -3.01 -7.67 10.73
C ALA A 615 -1.76 -8.40 10.19
N VAL A 616 -1.19 -7.97 9.07
CA VAL A 616 0.03 -8.55 8.50
C VAL A 616 1.27 -7.99 9.19
N TYR A 617 2.09 -8.87 9.75
CA TYR A 617 3.39 -8.56 10.36
C TYR A 617 4.46 -9.54 9.86
N ASN A 618 5.52 -9.01 9.25
CA ASN A 618 6.46 -9.77 8.43
C ASN A 618 7.79 -10.10 9.13
N TYR A 619 8.22 -9.33 10.14
CA TYR A 619 9.51 -9.48 10.83
C TYR A 619 9.52 -10.68 11.81
N ARG A 620 9.20 -11.87 11.29
CA ARG A 620 9.07 -13.14 12.02
C ARG A 620 9.52 -14.29 11.14
N LEU A 621 9.80 -15.43 11.78
CA LEU A 621 10.28 -16.64 11.09
C LEU A 621 9.15 -17.52 10.55
N ILE A 622 7.98 -17.52 11.18
CA ILE A 622 6.83 -18.32 10.76
C ILE A 622 5.71 -17.36 10.43
N ASN A 623 5.33 -17.27 9.16
CA ASN A 623 4.15 -16.55 8.71
C ASN A 623 3.45 -17.45 7.68
N PRO A 624 2.27 -18.02 7.99
CA PRO A 624 1.60 -18.93 7.07
C PRO A 624 1.33 -18.28 5.71
N VAL A 625 1.56 -19.04 4.64
CA VAL A 625 1.15 -18.63 3.30
C VAL A 625 -0.36 -18.39 3.28
N GLN A 626 -0.81 -17.34 2.58
CA GLN A 626 -2.23 -17.18 2.30
C GLN A 626 -2.63 -18.15 1.17
N PRO A 627 -3.60 -19.06 1.37
CA PRO A 627 -3.95 -20.07 0.36
C PRO A 627 -4.49 -19.48 -0.95
N ASP A 628 -5.37 -18.48 -0.85
CA ASP A 628 -5.96 -17.80 -2.00
C ASP A 628 -5.50 -16.34 -2.07
N MET A 629 -4.71 -16.03 -3.11
CA MET A 629 -4.19 -14.69 -3.40
C MET A 629 -5.05 -13.93 -4.42
N GLY A 630 -6.15 -14.55 -4.87
CA GLY A 630 -7.03 -14.02 -5.89
C GLY A 630 -6.28 -13.78 -7.20
N ASN A 631 -6.42 -12.60 -7.77
CA ASN A 631 -5.78 -12.26 -9.06
C ASN A 631 -4.42 -11.55 -8.92
N PHE A 632 -3.79 -11.58 -7.74
CA PHE A 632 -2.46 -11.00 -7.53
C PHE A 632 -1.31 -11.94 -7.92
N SER A 633 -1.35 -13.18 -7.44
CA SER A 633 -0.28 -14.18 -7.61
C SER A 633 -0.84 -15.58 -7.33
N ARG A 634 -0.11 -16.65 -7.67
CA ARG A 634 -0.33 -17.98 -7.07
C ARG A 634 0.19 -18.00 -5.64
N SER A 635 -0.28 -18.94 -4.83
CA SER A 635 0.22 -19.22 -3.48
C SER A 635 1.28 -20.34 -3.46
N ASP A 636 1.17 -21.33 -4.36
CA ASP A 636 2.08 -22.47 -4.42
C ASP A 636 3.30 -22.22 -5.34
N PHE A 637 4.47 -22.21 -4.71
CA PHE A 637 5.78 -22.18 -5.36
C PHE A 637 6.65 -23.39 -4.95
N GLY A 638 6.06 -24.50 -4.50
CA GLY A 638 6.78 -25.68 -4.02
C GLY A 638 7.69 -26.35 -5.07
N HIS A 639 7.49 -26.04 -6.36
CA HIS A 639 8.36 -26.46 -7.46
C HIS A 639 9.64 -25.61 -7.58
N ILE A 640 9.70 -24.44 -6.94
CA ILE A 640 10.87 -23.56 -6.95
C ILE A 640 11.85 -24.00 -5.87
N THR A 641 13.10 -24.24 -6.27
CA THR A 641 14.20 -24.43 -5.33
C THR A 641 14.76 -23.08 -4.92
N PRO A 642 14.70 -22.68 -3.63
CA PRO A 642 15.23 -21.39 -3.18
C PRO A 642 16.76 -21.33 -3.33
N VAL A 643 17.28 -20.13 -3.57
CA VAL A 643 18.71 -19.88 -3.77
C VAL A 643 19.26 -18.84 -2.79
N SER A 644 20.58 -18.72 -2.74
CA SER A 644 21.28 -17.59 -2.14
C SER A 644 21.95 -16.76 -3.23
N LYS A 645 21.78 -15.44 -3.20
CA LYS A 645 22.25 -14.51 -4.22
C LYS A 645 22.83 -13.25 -3.60
N THR A 646 24.03 -12.87 -4.03
CA THR A 646 24.59 -11.54 -3.76
C THR A 646 24.21 -10.61 -4.89
N VAL A 647 23.70 -9.42 -4.55
CA VAL A 647 23.24 -8.40 -5.48
C VAL A 647 24.05 -7.14 -5.24
N ASP A 648 24.65 -6.62 -6.31
CA ASP A 648 25.34 -5.33 -6.34
C ASP A 648 24.42 -4.26 -6.95
N LEU A 649 24.13 -3.22 -6.18
CA LEU A 649 23.26 -2.10 -6.56
C LEU A 649 24.05 -0.79 -6.50
N GLU A 650 23.64 0.15 -7.35
CA GLU A 650 23.98 1.56 -7.22
C GLU A 650 22.76 2.25 -6.62
N SER A 651 22.97 2.99 -5.53
CA SER A 651 21.87 3.59 -4.79
C SER A 651 21.19 4.70 -5.61
N LYS A 652 19.87 4.74 -5.56
CA LYS A 652 19.04 5.83 -6.06
C LYS A 652 17.89 6.10 -5.11
N VAL A 653 17.63 7.36 -4.78
CA VAL A 653 16.55 7.78 -3.88
C VAL A 653 15.21 7.25 -4.40
N ASN A 654 14.32 6.92 -3.46
CA ASN A 654 13.14 6.05 -3.59
C ASN A 654 13.52 4.58 -3.42
N PHE A 655 13.73 3.83 -4.50
CA PHE A 655 14.16 2.43 -4.42
C PHE A 655 14.66 1.89 -5.77
N ARG A 656 15.20 0.67 -5.75
CA ARG A 656 15.58 -0.16 -6.90
C ARG A 656 15.09 -1.59 -6.67
N SER A 657 14.69 -2.30 -7.72
CA SER A 657 14.46 -3.75 -7.61
C SER A 657 15.76 -4.51 -7.34
N ALA A 658 15.70 -5.47 -6.41
CA ALA A 658 16.82 -6.34 -6.05
C ALA A 658 17.04 -7.49 -7.05
N GLY A 659 16.06 -7.80 -7.92
CA GLY A 659 16.14 -8.96 -8.82
C GLY A 659 16.12 -10.32 -8.10
N VAL A 660 15.42 -10.37 -6.96
CA VAL A 660 15.11 -11.59 -6.19
C VAL A 660 13.65 -11.57 -5.74
N TYR A 661 13.11 -12.75 -5.43
CA TYR A 661 11.70 -12.94 -5.10
C TYR A 661 11.54 -13.58 -3.72
N ALA A 662 10.74 -12.99 -2.84
CA ALA A 662 10.35 -13.61 -1.57
C ALA A 662 9.28 -14.67 -1.84
N LEU A 663 9.55 -15.94 -1.52
CA LEU A 663 8.56 -17.01 -1.70
C LEU A 663 7.50 -16.93 -0.59
N PRO A 664 6.20 -17.05 -0.91
CA PRO A 664 5.13 -16.93 0.07
C PRO A 664 5.31 -17.92 1.24
N GLY A 665 5.22 -17.42 2.47
CA GLY A 665 5.36 -18.20 3.69
C GLY A 665 6.78 -18.71 4.00
N GLN A 666 7.80 -18.35 3.20
CA GLN A 666 9.18 -18.76 3.43
C GLN A 666 10.05 -17.60 3.96
N THR A 667 10.89 -17.88 4.95
CA THR A 667 11.75 -16.86 5.56
C THR A 667 12.88 -16.44 4.62
N VAL A 668 12.96 -15.16 4.31
CA VAL A 668 14.10 -14.54 3.62
C VAL A 668 15.10 -14.05 4.66
N ARG A 669 16.39 -14.22 4.39
CA ARG A 669 17.47 -13.55 5.15
C ARG A 669 18.20 -12.57 4.26
N VAL A 670 18.51 -11.40 4.80
CA VAL A 670 19.23 -10.33 4.08
C VAL A 670 20.42 -9.89 4.92
N THR A 671 21.64 -10.03 4.39
CA THR A 671 22.87 -9.48 4.98
C THR A 671 23.34 -8.28 4.15
N ARG A 672 23.63 -7.15 4.79
CA ARG A 672 24.32 -6.03 4.13
C ARG A 672 25.83 -6.16 4.25
N LEU A 673 26.53 -6.12 3.11
CA LEU A 673 27.95 -6.43 2.99
C LEU A 673 28.83 -5.21 2.70
N ASP A 674 28.27 -4.12 2.18
CA ASP A 674 28.98 -2.85 2.02
C ASP A 674 29.02 -2.05 3.34
N ASN A 675 29.77 -0.95 3.31
CA ASN A 675 29.91 0.01 4.40
C ASN A 675 29.60 1.46 3.95
N SER A 676 28.81 1.65 2.90
CA SER A 676 28.48 3.00 2.41
C SER A 676 27.65 3.75 3.46
N ASP A 677 27.88 5.06 3.60
CA ASP A 677 27.09 5.91 4.49
C ASP A 677 25.70 6.18 3.92
N LEU A 678 24.83 5.18 4.06
CA LEU A 678 23.48 5.12 3.51
C LEU A 678 22.54 4.42 4.47
N THR A 679 21.34 4.96 4.62
CA THR A 679 20.19 4.19 5.09
C THR A 679 19.74 3.29 3.94
N VAL A 680 19.75 1.99 4.17
CA VAL A 680 19.30 0.96 3.23
C VAL A 680 18.10 0.26 3.85
N LYS A 681 16.96 0.22 3.15
CA LYS A 681 15.76 -0.50 3.61
C LYS A 681 15.32 -1.52 2.58
N VAL A 682 14.79 -2.66 3.01
CA VAL A 682 14.21 -3.68 2.14
C VAL A 682 12.70 -3.79 2.37
N PHE A 683 11.97 -4.07 1.30
CA PHE A 683 10.53 -4.35 1.35
C PHE A 683 10.12 -5.26 0.19
N VAL A 684 8.95 -5.87 0.28
CA VAL A 684 8.37 -6.77 -0.73
C VAL A 684 7.23 -6.04 -1.44
N ASN A 685 7.14 -6.21 -2.77
CA ASN A 685 6.11 -5.67 -3.66
C ASN A 685 6.06 -4.14 -3.82
N THR A 686 5.42 -3.69 -4.90
CA THR A 686 5.32 -2.28 -5.29
C THR A 686 3.88 -1.77 -5.42
N GLN A 687 2.88 -2.64 -5.24
CA GLN A 687 1.47 -2.30 -5.38
C GLN A 687 1.05 -1.27 -4.33
N ARG A 688 0.40 -0.21 -4.80
CA ARG A 688 -0.24 0.81 -3.96
C ARG A 688 -1.57 0.25 -3.44
N SER A 689 -1.92 0.52 -2.19
CA SER A 689 -3.08 -0.12 -1.54
C SER A 689 -4.44 0.14 -2.20
N GLY A 690 -4.57 1.19 -3.01
CA GLY A 690 -5.79 1.45 -3.78
C GLY A 690 -5.93 0.60 -5.04
N SER A 691 -4.91 -0.18 -5.43
CA SER A 691 -5.02 -1.19 -6.50
C SER A 691 -5.85 -2.41 -6.09
N THR A 692 -6.36 -2.45 -4.87
CA THR A 692 -7.38 -3.40 -4.42
C THR A 692 -8.67 -2.61 -4.26
N HIS A 693 -9.63 -2.86 -5.15
CA HIS A 693 -10.90 -2.13 -5.18
C HIS A 693 -11.94 -2.78 -4.27
N GLN A 694 -11.67 -2.86 -2.97
CA GLN A 694 -12.44 -3.72 -2.06
C GLN A 694 -13.96 -3.44 -2.01
N TRP A 695 -14.37 -2.24 -2.42
CA TRP A 695 -15.77 -1.81 -2.41
C TRP A 695 -16.42 -1.82 -3.79
N ALA A 696 -15.67 -2.07 -4.87
CA ALA A 696 -16.26 -2.25 -6.20
C ALA A 696 -16.96 -3.60 -6.32
N ASP A 697 -17.83 -3.74 -7.31
CA ASP A 697 -18.53 -5.01 -7.59
C ASP A 697 -17.53 -6.12 -7.86
N TYR A 698 -17.51 -7.14 -7.00
CA TYR A 698 -16.49 -8.21 -6.97
C TYR A 698 -15.03 -7.69 -6.94
N GLY A 699 -14.84 -6.46 -6.48
CA GLY A 699 -13.57 -5.74 -6.54
C GLY A 699 -12.59 -6.15 -5.45
N TYR A 700 -13.07 -6.72 -4.34
CA TYR A 700 -12.20 -7.34 -3.35
C TYR A 700 -11.72 -8.70 -3.86
N SER A 701 -10.72 -8.66 -4.74
CA SER A 701 -10.29 -9.78 -5.58
C SER A 701 -8.84 -10.22 -5.30
N ARG A 702 -8.22 -9.66 -4.26
CA ARG A 702 -6.83 -9.84 -3.83
C ARG A 702 -6.62 -9.19 -2.45
N PRO A 703 -5.55 -9.51 -1.72
CA PRO A 703 -5.19 -8.78 -0.50
C PRO A 703 -5.04 -7.28 -0.74
N LYS A 704 -5.45 -6.45 0.22
CA LYS A 704 -5.39 -4.98 0.16
C LYS A 704 -3.97 -4.43 0.20
N TYR A 705 -3.15 -4.97 1.08
CA TYR A 705 -1.84 -4.39 1.40
C TYR A 705 -0.71 -5.32 1.01
N LEU A 706 -0.51 -5.43 -0.29
CA LEU A 706 0.48 -6.32 -0.90
C LEU A 706 1.93 -5.88 -0.64
N GLN A 707 2.17 -4.56 -0.53
CA GLN A 707 3.48 -4.03 -0.14
C GLN A 707 3.74 -4.20 1.36
N SER A 708 4.88 -4.78 1.70
CA SER A 708 5.31 -4.90 3.10
C SER A 708 5.77 -3.56 3.68
N ALA A 709 5.79 -3.46 5.01
CA ALA A 709 6.53 -2.40 5.68
C ALA A 709 8.04 -2.45 5.32
N TRP A 710 8.71 -1.31 5.48
CA TRP A 710 10.10 -1.12 5.05
C TRP A 710 11.06 -1.36 6.22
N MET A 711 11.98 -2.30 6.06
CA MET A 711 12.87 -2.76 7.12
C MET A 711 14.30 -2.31 6.86
N GLU A 712 14.90 -1.54 7.77
CA GLU A 712 16.28 -1.06 7.62
C GLU A 712 17.32 -2.17 7.83
N VAL A 713 18.33 -2.23 6.96
CA VAL A 713 19.49 -3.13 7.09
C VAL A 713 20.76 -2.30 7.26
N LYS A 714 21.32 -2.30 8.48
CA LYS A 714 22.58 -1.61 8.79
C LYS A 714 23.77 -2.33 8.17
N SER A 715 24.87 -1.63 7.94
CA SER A 715 26.12 -2.22 7.46
C SER A 715 26.55 -3.40 8.35
N GLY A 716 26.77 -4.58 7.77
CA GLY A 716 27.12 -5.81 8.48
C GLY A 716 25.97 -6.52 9.19
N GLU A 717 24.76 -5.94 9.22
CA GLU A 717 23.59 -6.54 9.85
C GLU A 717 23.02 -7.67 8.97
N THR A 718 22.47 -8.70 9.62
CA THR A 718 21.59 -9.68 8.98
C THR A 718 20.20 -9.59 9.60
N ILE A 719 19.18 -9.40 8.76
CA ILE A 719 17.78 -9.45 9.17
C ILE A 719 17.07 -10.65 8.57
N ALA A 720 15.94 -11.05 9.16
CA ALA A 720 15.10 -12.13 8.65
C ALA A 720 13.61 -11.74 8.71
N PHE A 721 12.87 -12.04 7.66
CA PHE A 721 11.42 -11.76 7.57
C PHE A 721 10.72 -12.82 6.71
N THR A 722 9.41 -12.99 6.92
CA THR A 722 8.56 -13.95 6.20
C THR A 722 7.27 -13.25 5.78
N SER A 723 7.04 -13.15 4.47
CA SER A 723 5.81 -12.56 3.90
C SER A 723 4.75 -13.65 3.68
N PRO A 724 3.48 -13.44 4.05
CA PRO A 724 2.43 -14.40 3.74
C PRO A 724 2.10 -14.40 2.23
N TYR A 725 2.37 -13.27 1.56
CA TYR A 725 2.05 -13.02 0.15
C TYR A 725 3.19 -13.38 -0.81
N GLY A 726 4.44 -13.21 -0.37
CA GLY A 726 5.59 -13.26 -1.27
C GLY A 726 5.60 -12.12 -2.29
N GLY A 727 6.57 -12.13 -3.20
CA GLY A 727 6.69 -11.13 -4.26
C GLY A 727 8.11 -10.63 -4.55
N PRO A 728 8.28 -9.76 -5.57
CA PRO A 728 9.57 -9.14 -5.87
C PRO A 728 10.09 -8.28 -4.72
N VAL A 729 11.38 -8.39 -4.40
CA VAL A 729 12.02 -7.64 -3.30
C VAL A 729 12.65 -6.35 -3.84
N GLN A 730 12.44 -5.26 -3.12
CA GLN A 730 12.88 -3.91 -3.43
C GLN A 730 13.86 -3.38 -2.37
N VAL A 731 14.73 -2.46 -2.76
CA VAL A 731 15.73 -1.84 -1.87
C VAL A 731 15.65 -0.32 -1.99
N ALA A 732 15.38 0.36 -0.87
CA ALA A 732 15.32 1.80 -0.77
C ALA A 732 16.59 2.41 -0.18
N PHE A 733 16.89 3.63 -0.61
CA PHE A 733 18.14 4.34 -0.29
C PHE A 733 17.88 5.80 0.11
N SER A 734 18.71 6.32 1.01
CA SER A 734 18.66 7.74 1.44
C SER A 734 19.40 8.72 0.51
N ALA A 735 20.30 8.23 -0.36
CA ALA A 735 21.07 9.05 -1.30
C ALA A 735 21.44 8.28 -2.58
N ASN A 736 21.89 9.00 -3.61
CA ASN A 736 22.26 8.46 -4.91
C ASN A 736 23.75 8.07 -5.01
N ASP A 737 24.06 7.25 -6.01
CA ASP A 737 25.40 7.00 -6.58
C ASP A 737 26.43 6.39 -5.61
N LEU A 738 25.94 5.64 -4.62
CA LEU A 738 26.79 4.90 -3.70
C LEU A 738 26.61 3.38 -3.90
N PRO A 739 27.69 2.60 -3.84
CA PRO A 739 27.63 1.16 -4.02
C PRO A 739 27.00 0.49 -2.80
N VAL A 740 26.05 -0.41 -3.03
CA VAL A 740 25.41 -1.24 -2.00
C VAL A 740 25.51 -2.70 -2.40
N GLN A 741 25.89 -3.55 -1.44
CA GLN A 741 25.97 -4.99 -1.65
C GLN A 741 25.13 -5.73 -0.61
N LEU A 742 24.16 -6.50 -1.08
CA LEU A 742 23.26 -7.29 -0.24
C LEU A 742 23.34 -8.76 -0.62
N ARG A 743 23.41 -9.63 0.38
CA ARG A 743 23.24 -11.08 0.21
C ARG A 743 21.85 -11.49 0.68
N PHE A 744 21.07 -12.05 -0.24
CA PHE A 744 19.77 -12.64 0.01
C PHE A 744 19.90 -14.16 0.09
N GLU A 745 19.24 -14.77 1.07
CA GLU A 745 19.17 -16.22 1.23
C GLU A 745 17.71 -16.67 1.26
N ASN A 746 17.46 -17.86 0.73
CA ASN A 746 16.13 -18.48 0.64
C ASN A 746 15.14 -17.65 -0.20
N VAL A 747 15.57 -17.26 -1.41
CA VAL A 747 14.79 -16.44 -2.36
C VAL A 747 14.62 -17.18 -3.69
N GLY A 748 13.58 -16.81 -4.44
CA GLY A 748 13.40 -17.18 -5.85
C GLY A 748 14.07 -16.19 -6.80
N GLU A 749 14.10 -16.53 -8.09
CA GLU A 749 14.63 -15.68 -9.16
C GLU A 749 13.62 -15.56 -10.31
N HIS A 750 12.66 -14.66 -10.16
CA HIS A 750 11.66 -14.33 -11.18
C HIS A 750 12.31 -13.78 -12.47
N PRO A 751 11.55 -13.65 -13.58
CA PRO A 751 12.04 -12.97 -14.77
C PRO A 751 12.45 -11.53 -14.42
N TYR A 752 13.74 -11.26 -14.46
CA TYR A 752 14.35 -9.98 -14.15
C TYR A 752 15.36 -9.61 -15.24
N TRP A 753 15.17 -8.45 -15.87
CA TRP A 753 16.08 -7.91 -16.88
C TRP A 753 16.72 -6.61 -16.37
N ARG A 754 18.05 -6.55 -16.35
CA ARG A 754 18.80 -5.32 -16.00
C ARG A 754 19.74 -4.87 -17.12
N SER A 755 20.20 -5.79 -17.94
CA SER A 755 21.06 -5.50 -19.09
C SER A 755 20.95 -6.58 -20.15
N SER A 756 21.57 -6.36 -21.32
CA SER A 756 21.63 -7.37 -22.38
C SER A 756 22.30 -8.69 -21.96
N ALA A 757 23.05 -8.71 -20.85
CA ALA A 757 23.57 -9.96 -20.29
C ALA A 757 22.45 -10.89 -19.79
N ASP A 758 21.26 -10.33 -19.48
CA ASP A 758 20.12 -11.06 -18.97
C ASP A 758 19.18 -11.56 -20.08
N ASP A 759 19.35 -11.13 -21.34
CA ASP A 759 18.42 -11.40 -22.46
C ASP A 759 17.97 -12.86 -22.52
N THR A 760 18.93 -13.79 -22.53
CA THR A 760 18.63 -15.23 -22.64
C THR A 760 17.89 -15.75 -21.40
N SER A 761 18.34 -15.37 -20.20
CA SER A 761 17.74 -15.81 -18.94
C SER A 761 16.33 -15.25 -18.78
N PHE A 762 16.15 -13.96 -19.08
CA PHE A 762 14.88 -13.27 -19.00
C PHE A 762 13.85 -13.87 -19.94
N THR A 763 14.18 -14.05 -21.23
CA THR A 763 13.28 -14.69 -22.19
C THR A 763 12.91 -16.11 -21.78
N ALA A 764 13.88 -16.90 -21.30
CA ALA A 764 13.61 -18.27 -20.84
C ALA A 764 12.67 -18.31 -19.64
N LYS A 765 12.88 -17.45 -18.64
CA LYS A 765 12.03 -17.36 -17.44
C LYS A 765 10.65 -16.80 -17.75
N LEU A 766 10.54 -15.80 -18.64
CA LEU A 766 9.26 -15.31 -19.14
C LEU A 766 8.48 -16.43 -19.83
N ALA A 767 9.13 -17.28 -20.62
CA ALA A 767 8.47 -18.41 -21.28
C ALA A 767 8.06 -19.50 -20.27
N ALA A 768 8.91 -19.81 -19.29
CA ALA A 768 8.63 -20.82 -18.26
C ALA A 768 7.37 -20.47 -17.44
N GLY A 769 7.20 -19.19 -17.07
CA GLY A 769 6.02 -18.75 -16.31
C GLY A 769 5.94 -19.33 -14.90
N ASP A 770 7.09 -19.64 -14.32
CA ASP A 770 7.26 -20.13 -12.95
C ASP A 770 6.90 -19.08 -11.88
N TYR A 771 6.79 -17.80 -12.28
CA TYR A 771 6.45 -16.66 -11.42
C TYR A 771 5.37 -15.78 -12.06
N ASP A 772 4.51 -15.18 -11.25
CA ASP A 772 3.42 -14.32 -11.73
C ASP A 772 3.81 -12.85 -11.94
N TRP A 773 5.05 -12.51 -11.60
CA TRP A 773 5.61 -11.16 -11.68
C TRP A 773 6.94 -11.16 -12.41
N ALA A 774 7.20 -10.08 -13.15
CA ALA A 774 8.43 -9.84 -13.90
C ALA A 774 8.84 -8.36 -13.79
N GLU A 775 10.13 -8.10 -13.88
CA GLU A 775 10.67 -6.74 -13.79
C GLU A 775 11.69 -6.44 -14.90
N LEU A 776 11.60 -5.23 -15.44
CA LEU A 776 12.57 -4.67 -16.38
C LEU A 776 13.12 -3.37 -15.79
N VAL A 777 14.43 -3.33 -15.60
CA VAL A 777 15.12 -2.25 -14.89
C VAL A 777 16.09 -1.53 -15.82
N THR A 778 16.03 -0.20 -15.83
CA THR A 778 16.96 0.68 -16.54
C THR A 778 17.60 1.68 -15.55
N PRO A 779 18.56 2.52 -15.95
CA PRO A 779 19.14 3.53 -15.07
C PRO A 779 18.13 4.62 -14.60
N GLY A 780 17.12 4.96 -15.41
CA GLY A 780 16.16 6.03 -15.09
C GLY A 780 14.72 5.56 -14.85
N PHE A 781 14.39 4.31 -15.20
CA PHE A 781 13.02 3.79 -15.17
C PHE A 781 12.95 2.29 -14.84
N GLU A 782 11.97 1.87 -14.03
CA GLU A 782 11.71 0.47 -13.70
C GLU A 782 10.24 0.09 -13.94
N VAL A 783 10.04 -1.07 -14.54
CA VAL A 783 8.72 -1.67 -14.82
C VAL A 783 8.52 -2.85 -13.90
N HIS A 784 7.49 -2.80 -13.05
CA HIS A 784 7.06 -3.89 -12.19
C HIS A 784 5.73 -4.42 -12.74
N SER A 785 5.71 -5.64 -13.27
CA SER A 785 4.59 -6.08 -14.09
C SER A 785 4.15 -7.49 -13.74
N THR A 786 2.84 -7.73 -13.84
CA THR A 786 2.35 -9.11 -13.95
C THR A 786 3.00 -9.79 -15.15
N LEU A 787 3.27 -11.09 -15.05
CA LEU A 787 3.98 -11.86 -16.08
C LEU A 787 3.36 -11.69 -17.47
N ASN A 788 2.03 -11.74 -17.56
CA ASN A 788 1.31 -11.64 -18.84
C ASN A 788 1.49 -10.27 -19.49
N LYS A 789 1.41 -9.19 -18.71
CA LYS A 789 1.63 -7.84 -19.23
C LYS A 789 3.09 -7.62 -19.62
N MET A 790 4.07 -8.16 -18.89
CA MET A 790 5.47 -8.08 -19.30
C MET A 790 5.72 -8.81 -20.63
N ARG A 791 5.09 -9.97 -20.85
CA ARG A 791 5.18 -10.70 -22.13
C ARG A 791 4.65 -9.85 -23.29
N GLU A 792 3.52 -9.18 -23.10
CA GLU A 792 2.95 -8.25 -24.09
C GLU A 792 3.89 -7.06 -24.34
N SER A 793 4.37 -6.40 -23.28
CA SER A 793 5.32 -5.28 -23.37
C SER A 793 6.58 -5.64 -24.16
N VAL A 794 7.20 -6.79 -23.87
CA VAL A 794 8.41 -7.24 -24.57
C VAL A 794 8.11 -7.58 -26.03
N THR A 795 6.97 -8.25 -26.30
CA THR A 795 6.57 -8.63 -27.66
C THR A 795 6.37 -7.42 -28.57
N ASN A 796 5.76 -6.34 -28.06
CA ASN A 796 5.55 -5.09 -28.79
C ASN A 796 6.87 -4.43 -29.25
N TRP A 797 7.98 -4.76 -28.58
CA TRP A 797 9.30 -4.19 -28.84
C TRP A 797 10.33 -5.24 -29.28
N SER A 798 9.88 -6.42 -29.72
CA SER A 798 10.67 -7.61 -30.11
C SER A 798 11.50 -8.28 -29.01
N ASP A 799 12.20 -7.52 -28.17
CA ASP A 799 12.97 -8.03 -27.03
C ASP A 799 13.10 -6.99 -25.91
N ALA A 800 13.60 -7.43 -24.76
CA ALA A 800 13.72 -6.61 -23.56
C ALA A 800 14.79 -5.51 -23.70
N ALA A 801 15.87 -5.77 -24.44
CA ALA A 801 16.94 -4.80 -24.67
C ALA A 801 16.45 -3.60 -25.49
N ASN A 802 15.67 -3.86 -26.54
CA ASN A 802 15.05 -2.83 -27.36
C ASN A 802 13.98 -2.06 -26.55
N LEU A 803 13.12 -2.75 -25.79
CA LEU A 803 12.19 -2.10 -24.87
C LEU A 803 12.93 -1.16 -23.90
N ALA A 804 13.99 -1.64 -23.24
CA ALA A 804 14.79 -0.84 -22.30
C ALA A 804 15.44 0.39 -22.97
N ALA A 805 16.02 0.22 -24.16
CA ALA A 805 16.60 1.33 -24.91
C ALA A 805 15.56 2.39 -25.28
N LYS A 806 14.37 1.95 -25.70
CA LYS A 806 13.26 2.83 -26.08
C LYS A 806 12.63 3.51 -24.87
N THR A 807 12.56 2.83 -23.73
CA THR A 807 12.18 3.42 -22.44
C THR A 807 13.12 4.57 -22.08
N MET A 808 14.44 4.36 -22.12
CA MET A 808 15.39 5.41 -21.78
C MET A 808 15.33 6.60 -22.76
N ARG A 809 15.10 6.35 -24.05
CA ARG A 809 15.06 7.41 -25.07
C ARG A 809 13.73 8.18 -25.09
N HIS A 810 12.59 7.49 -25.06
CA HIS A 810 11.28 8.09 -25.34
C HIS A 810 10.39 8.29 -24.11
N LEU A 811 10.61 7.55 -23.03
CA LEU A 811 9.86 7.71 -21.78
C LEU A 811 10.68 8.49 -20.73
N HIS A 812 11.96 8.16 -20.54
CA HIS A 812 12.82 8.88 -19.60
C HIS A 812 13.32 10.20 -20.21
N ASN A 813 14.12 10.16 -21.27
CA ASN A 813 14.80 11.37 -21.76
C ASN A 813 13.84 12.48 -22.22
N PHE A 814 13.05 12.26 -23.28
CA PHE A 814 12.29 13.34 -23.94
C PHE A 814 11.25 14.05 -23.06
N PRO A 815 10.44 13.36 -22.22
CA PRO A 815 9.55 14.05 -21.30
C PRO A 815 10.29 14.98 -20.33
N HIS A 816 11.46 14.57 -19.82
CA HIS A 816 12.25 15.38 -18.89
C HIS A 816 12.98 16.54 -19.60
N VAL A 817 13.43 16.36 -20.84
CA VAL A 817 13.90 17.46 -21.70
C VAL A 817 12.80 18.51 -21.86
N LEU A 818 11.58 18.07 -22.20
CA LEU A 818 10.44 18.98 -22.37
C LEU A 818 10.01 19.65 -21.05
N ALA A 819 10.25 18.99 -19.91
CA ALA A 819 10.07 19.57 -18.59
C ALA A 819 11.22 20.50 -18.15
N GLY A 820 12.24 20.70 -18.98
CA GLY A 820 13.35 21.62 -18.73
C GLY A 820 14.29 21.17 -17.60
N PHE A 821 14.48 19.86 -17.44
CA PHE A 821 15.47 19.29 -16.51
C PHE A 821 16.79 18.99 -17.22
N GLN A 822 17.85 18.87 -16.42
CA GLN A 822 19.11 18.19 -16.79
C GLN A 822 19.32 16.98 -15.88
N GLY A 823 20.24 16.07 -16.22
CA GLY A 823 20.59 14.95 -15.34
C GLY A 823 20.98 13.68 -16.10
N PRO A 824 21.21 12.57 -15.38
CA PRO A 824 21.57 11.30 -15.99
C PRO A 824 20.52 10.83 -17.02
N GLY A 825 20.98 10.56 -18.25
CA GLY A 825 20.10 10.11 -19.33
C GLY A 825 19.16 11.17 -19.91
N ILE A 826 19.36 12.45 -19.59
CA ILE A 826 18.60 13.59 -20.13
C ILE A 826 19.51 14.40 -21.07
N ASP A 827 19.05 14.63 -22.31
CA ASP A 827 19.84 15.31 -23.33
C ASP A 827 20.09 16.79 -22.99
N VAL A 828 21.34 17.24 -23.20
CA VAL A 828 21.70 18.66 -23.15
C VAL A 828 21.33 19.31 -24.49
N VAL A 829 20.14 19.91 -24.57
CA VAL A 829 19.66 20.62 -25.76
C VAL A 829 20.15 22.08 -25.77
N PRO A 830 20.98 22.51 -26.74
CA PRO A 830 21.54 23.87 -26.77
C PRO A 830 20.47 24.97 -26.71
N GLU A 831 19.38 24.82 -27.46
CA GLU A 831 18.29 25.80 -27.49
C GLU A 831 17.66 26.10 -26.11
N ILE A 832 17.62 25.11 -25.22
CA ILE A 832 17.07 25.22 -23.87
C ILE A 832 18.15 25.77 -22.92
N HIS A 833 19.35 25.20 -22.98
CA HIS A 833 20.45 25.56 -22.07
C HIS A 833 21.01 26.96 -22.34
N ASP A 834 21.15 27.36 -23.60
CA ASP A 834 21.60 28.70 -23.98
C ASP A 834 20.59 29.77 -23.56
N PHE A 835 19.28 29.46 -23.62
CA PHE A 835 18.24 30.36 -23.10
C PHE A 835 18.39 30.58 -21.59
N ALA A 836 18.53 29.49 -20.82
CA ALA A 836 18.72 29.59 -19.38
C ALA A 836 19.99 30.36 -19.03
N ALA A 837 21.11 30.05 -19.69
CA ALA A 837 22.40 30.72 -19.48
C ALA A 837 22.33 32.21 -19.81
N ALA A 838 21.75 32.57 -20.97
CA ALA A 838 21.63 33.96 -21.41
C ALA A 838 20.76 34.82 -20.47
N LYS A 839 19.82 34.19 -19.76
CA LYS A 839 18.94 34.83 -18.79
C LYS A 839 19.41 34.65 -17.34
N GLY A 840 20.51 33.94 -17.08
CA GLY A 840 20.98 33.67 -15.71
C GLY A 840 19.99 32.84 -14.88
N LEU A 841 19.32 31.88 -15.51
CA LEU A 841 18.34 30.98 -14.91
C LEU A 841 18.98 29.63 -14.58
N THR A 842 18.49 28.98 -13.52
CA THR A 842 18.96 27.65 -13.11
C THR A 842 18.15 26.57 -13.82
N ILE A 843 18.84 25.57 -14.38
CA ILE A 843 18.22 24.32 -14.83
C ILE A 843 18.34 23.31 -13.68
N GLU A 844 17.20 22.78 -13.24
CA GLU A 844 17.17 21.80 -12.16
C GLU A 844 17.70 20.45 -12.63
N THR A 845 18.41 19.77 -11.73
CA THR A 845 18.86 18.40 -11.97
C THR A 845 17.79 17.41 -11.50
N LEU A 846 17.35 16.54 -12.40
CA LEU A 846 16.58 15.35 -12.07
C LEU A 846 17.50 14.13 -12.05
N ASP A 847 17.69 13.56 -10.87
CA ASP A 847 18.41 12.30 -10.70
C ASP A 847 17.61 11.39 -9.78
N MET A 848 16.59 10.75 -10.35
CA MET A 848 15.72 9.82 -9.66
C MET A 848 15.25 8.73 -10.61
N VAL A 849 14.98 7.55 -10.08
CA VAL A 849 14.34 6.46 -10.82
C VAL A 849 12.82 6.63 -10.75
N LYS A 850 12.16 6.52 -11.90
CA LYS A 850 10.71 6.45 -12.02
C LYS A 850 10.27 4.99 -12.14
N HIS A 851 9.12 4.68 -11.58
CA HIS A 851 8.60 3.31 -11.49
C HIS A 851 7.19 3.25 -12.07
N MET A 852 6.82 2.08 -12.59
CA MET A 852 5.43 1.79 -12.92
C MET A 852 5.02 0.38 -12.52
N ASN A 853 3.76 0.25 -12.13
CA ASN A 853 3.07 -1.00 -11.90
C ASN A 853 2.14 -1.31 -13.07
N ALA A 854 2.50 -2.30 -13.88
CA ALA A 854 1.60 -2.87 -14.89
C ALA A 854 0.76 -3.98 -14.23
N ASP A 855 -0.33 -3.56 -13.58
CA ASP A 855 -1.27 -4.36 -12.75
C ASP A 855 -2.64 -3.64 -12.65
N GLN A 856 -3.46 -3.83 -11.62
CA GLN A 856 -4.64 -3.00 -11.35
C GLN A 856 -4.21 -1.59 -10.96
N ALA A 857 -4.86 -0.57 -11.52
CA ALA A 857 -4.55 0.82 -11.21
C ALA A 857 -5.21 1.28 -9.91
N THR A 858 -4.51 2.08 -9.11
CA THR A 858 -5.04 2.66 -7.86
C THR A 858 -6.30 3.52 -8.08
N CYS A 859 -6.39 4.18 -9.23
CA CYS A 859 -7.48 5.06 -9.59
C CYS A 859 -7.67 5.07 -11.10
N GLY A 860 -8.91 5.18 -11.57
CA GLY A 860 -9.23 5.14 -12.99
C GLY A 860 -8.63 3.91 -13.70
N TYR A 861 -8.29 4.05 -14.97
CA TYR A 861 -7.60 3.01 -15.73
C TYR A 861 -6.07 3.09 -15.63
N GLY A 862 -5.57 4.27 -15.26
CA GLY A 862 -4.18 4.55 -14.90
C GLY A 862 -4.13 5.65 -13.85
N CYS A 863 -3.16 5.56 -12.94
CA CYS A 863 -3.08 6.41 -11.78
C CYS A 863 -1.65 6.91 -11.54
N SER A 864 -1.42 8.20 -11.80
CA SER A 864 -0.14 8.87 -11.56
C SER A 864 0.44 8.63 -10.16
N GLY A 865 1.77 8.66 -10.09
CA GLY A 865 2.55 8.37 -8.88
C GLY A 865 3.99 7.98 -9.20
N ASN A 866 4.73 7.55 -8.19
CA ASN A 866 6.00 6.85 -8.36
C ASN A 866 6.08 5.67 -7.37
N PRO A 867 5.56 4.48 -7.71
CA PRO A 867 5.10 4.08 -9.05
C PRO A 867 3.80 4.75 -9.50
N TYR A 868 3.64 4.98 -10.81
CA TYR A 868 2.29 5.08 -11.39
C TYR A 868 1.76 3.69 -11.67
N ASP A 869 0.43 3.51 -11.66
CA ASP A 869 -0.20 2.20 -11.85
C ASP A 869 -1.06 2.20 -13.11
N ALA A 870 -1.15 1.07 -13.82
CA ALA A 870 -1.86 0.98 -15.09
C ALA A 870 -2.44 -0.40 -15.38
N TYR A 871 -3.72 -0.43 -15.79
CA TYR A 871 -4.42 -1.64 -16.23
C TYR A 871 -3.90 -2.23 -17.55
N TRP A 872 -3.08 -1.51 -18.30
CA TRP A 872 -2.47 -1.97 -19.56
C TRP A 872 -1.06 -2.55 -19.36
N ALA A 873 -0.55 -3.20 -20.41
CA ALA A 873 0.86 -3.57 -20.53
C ALA A 873 1.71 -2.34 -20.88
N PHE A 874 2.87 -2.20 -20.26
CA PHE A 874 3.77 -1.07 -20.45
C PHE A 874 4.22 -0.89 -21.92
N ASP A 875 4.25 0.34 -22.41
CA ASP A 875 4.81 0.71 -23.72
C ASP A 875 5.67 1.98 -23.61
N ALA A 876 6.92 1.91 -24.11
CA ALA A 876 7.87 3.02 -24.10
C ALA A 876 7.42 4.27 -24.89
N ILE A 877 6.47 4.13 -25.83
CA ILE A 877 5.82 5.26 -26.52
C ILE A 877 4.31 5.32 -26.28
N GLY A 878 3.81 4.53 -25.33
CA GLY A 878 2.40 4.48 -24.97
C GLY A 878 1.87 5.86 -24.60
N HIS A 879 0.66 6.21 -25.06
CA HIS A 879 0.07 7.49 -24.64
C HIS A 879 -0.12 7.53 -23.13
N GLY A 880 -0.74 6.48 -22.57
CA GLY A 880 -1.02 6.35 -21.14
C GLY A 880 0.26 6.42 -20.29
N ASP A 881 1.28 5.63 -20.63
CA ASP A 881 2.53 5.58 -19.85
C ASP A 881 3.24 6.94 -19.76
N ILE A 882 3.35 7.66 -20.88
CA ILE A 882 3.95 9.00 -20.89
C ILE A 882 2.99 10.04 -20.27
N HIS A 883 1.68 9.86 -20.39
CA HIS A 883 0.68 10.73 -19.77
C HIS A 883 0.76 10.68 -18.24
N GLU A 884 0.80 9.48 -17.66
CA GLU A 884 0.91 9.27 -16.22
C GLU A 884 2.25 9.78 -15.67
N LEU A 885 3.35 9.56 -16.41
CA LEU A 885 4.63 10.21 -16.09
C LEU A 885 4.51 11.74 -16.13
N GLY A 886 3.81 12.27 -17.15
CA GLY A 886 3.59 13.69 -17.38
C GLY A 886 2.85 14.39 -16.24
N HIS A 887 1.97 13.70 -15.50
CA HIS A 887 1.36 14.23 -14.28
C HIS A 887 2.40 14.62 -13.22
N GLY A 888 3.53 13.91 -13.14
CA GLY A 888 4.64 14.25 -12.25
C GLY A 888 5.55 15.38 -12.77
N LEU A 889 5.33 15.84 -14.01
CA LEU A 889 6.14 16.87 -14.67
C LEU A 889 5.38 18.17 -14.88
N GLU A 890 4.06 18.13 -15.05
CA GLU A 890 3.23 19.29 -15.34
C GLU A 890 3.13 20.27 -14.16
N ASN A 891 2.70 21.50 -14.45
CA ASN A 891 2.42 22.51 -13.44
C ASN A 891 1.14 23.27 -13.79
N GLY A 892 0.27 23.46 -12.79
CA GLY A 892 -1.00 24.17 -12.95
C GLY A 892 -0.87 25.61 -13.46
N ARG A 893 0.29 26.26 -13.34
CA ARG A 893 0.55 27.60 -13.88
C ARG A 893 0.49 27.67 -15.41
N PHE A 894 0.63 26.55 -16.10
CA PHE A 894 0.55 26.49 -17.57
C PHE A 894 -0.89 26.43 -18.10
N ARG A 895 -1.89 26.50 -17.22
CA ARG A 895 -3.31 26.45 -17.56
C ARG A 895 -3.91 27.84 -17.49
N PHE A 896 -4.57 28.28 -18.55
CA PHE A 896 -5.45 29.44 -18.46
C PHE A 896 -6.58 29.17 -17.45
N ALA A 897 -7.14 30.22 -16.87
CA ALA A 897 -8.18 30.12 -15.84
C ALA A 897 -9.35 29.23 -16.30
N GLY A 898 -9.74 28.27 -15.46
CA GLY A 898 -10.83 27.32 -15.75
C GLY A 898 -10.42 26.10 -16.59
N TRP A 899 -9.15 25.96 -16.97
CA TRP A 899 -8.68 24.80 -17.74
C TRP A 899 -8.34 23.60 -16.84
N GLU A 900 -8.55 22.39 -17.37
CA GLU A 900 -8.35 21.12 -16.65
C GLU A 900 -6.93 20.57 -16.84
N GLY A 901 -6.53 19.62 -16.00
CA GLY A 901 -5.14 19.15 -15.96
C GLY A 901 -4.62 18.38 -17.15
N HIS A 902 -5.46 17.58 -17.81
CA HIS A 902 -5.04 16.79 -18.97
C HIS A 902 -4.59 17.66 -20.17
N SER A 903 -4.95 18.95 -20.18
CA SER A 903 -4.48 19.89 -21.23
C SER A 903 -2.98 20.20 -21.16
N THR A 904 -2.33 19.99 -20.00
CA THR A 904 -0.90 20.30 -19.78
C THR A 904 -0.01 19.07 -19.58
N THR A 905 -0.58 17.86 -19.49
CA THR A 905 0.17 16.59 -19.46
C THR A 905 0.39 15.98 -20.84
N ASN A 906 -0.60 16.05 -21.72
CA ASN A 906 -0.52 15.48 -23.05
C ASN A 906 0.68 15.91 -23.92
N PRO A 907 1.19 17.17 -23.84
CA PRO A 907 2.37 17.58 -24.59
C PRO A 907 3.61 16.70 -24.40
N TYR A 908 3.83 16.10 -23.22
CA TYR A 908 4.98 15.21 -23.00
C TYR A 908 4.89 13.95 -23.86
N SER A 909 3.70 13.38 -23.99
CA SER A 909 3.44 12.22 -24.86
C SER A 909 3.63 12.59 -26.32
N TYR A 910 3.08 13.73 -26.74
CA TYR A 910 3.14 14.17 -28.13
C TYR A 910 4.55 14.51 -28.59
N TYR A 911 5.32 15.22 -27.76
CA TYR A 911 6.72 15.52 -28.05
C TYR A 911 7.53 14.23 -28.19
N SER A 912 7.41 13.30 -27.23
CA SER A 912 8.16 12.04 -27.25
C SER A 912 7.84 11.20 -28.49
N LYS A 913 6.58 11.18 -28.91
CA LYS A 913 6.12 10.53 -30.15
C LYS A 913 6.61 11.22 -31.42
N THR A 914 6.66 12.55 -31.42
CA THR A 914 7.24 13.33 -32.51
C THR A 914 8.73 13.03 -32.65
N GLN A 915 9.46 12.94 -31.53
CA GLN A 915 10.86 12.55 -31.55
C GLN A 915 11.05 11.07 -31.95
N TYR A 916 10.14 10.17 -31.56
CA TYR A 916 10.16 8.78 -32.04
C TYR A 916 10.03 8.69 -33.57
N TYR A 917 9.09 9.45 -34.15
CA TYR A 917 8.95 9.55 -35.61
C TYR A 917 10.23 10.08 -36.27
N LYS A 918 10.83 11.14 -35.71
CA LYS A 918 12.10 11.71 -36.20
C LYS A 918 13.27 10.71 -36.08
N ASP A 919 13.36 9.99 -34.96
CA ASP A 919 14.45 9.05 -34.68
C ASP A 919 14.37 7.77 -35.52
N THR A 920 13.16 7.34 -35.92
CA THR A 920 12.95 5.99 -36.50
C THR A 920 12.28 5.97 -37.87
N GLY A 921 11.54 7.02 -38.25
CA GLY A 921 10.66 7.04 -39.41
C GLY A 921 9.35 6.26 -39.25
N ASN A 922 9.12 5.63 -38.10
CA ASN A 922 7.89 4.88 -37.83
C ASN A 922 6.78 5.81 -37.34
N ASP A 923 5.58 5.60 -37.87
CA ASP A 923 4.40 6.41 -37.55
C ASP A 923 3.98 6.26 -36.07
N PRO A 924 3.85 7.36 -35.31
CA PRO A 924 3.33 7.33 -33.96
C PRO A 924 1.79 7.35 -33.96
N VAL A 925 1.19 6.78 -32.91
CA VAL A 925 -0.26 6.86 -32.65
C VAL A 925 -0.54 8.04 -31.72
N CYS A 926 -1.24 9.07 -32.21
CA CYS A 926 -1.59 10.26 -31.43
C CYS A 926 -3.10 10.47 -31.33
N GLN A 927 -3.52 11.13 -30.25
CA GLN A 927 -4.92 11.48 -30.04
C GLN A 927 -5.35 12.52 -31.09
N SER A 928 -6.60 12.41 -31.55
CA SER A 928 -7.18 13.35 -32.51
C SER A 928 -7.45 14.70 -31.87
N LEU A 929 -6.94 15.77 -32.48
CA LEU A 929 -7.14 17.16 -32.06
C LEU A 929 -8.06 17.92 -33.04
N PRO A 930 -8.90 18.85 -32.53
CA PRO A 930 -9.97 19.49 -33.30
C PRO A 930 -9.51 20.70 -34.14
N PHE A 931 -8.41 20.61 -34.89
CA PHE A 931 -7.83 21.75 -35.61
C PHE A 931 -8.83 22.47 -36.54
N GLU A 932 -9.54 21.74 -37.39
CA GLU A 932 -10.51 22.30 -38.34
C GLU A 932 -11.65 23.06 -37.64
N SER A 933 -12.29 22.44 -36.65
CA SER A 933 -13.43 23.06 -35.96
C SER A 933 -13.02 24.27 -35.12
N VAL A 934 -11.81 24.23 -34.55
CA VAL A 934 -11.25 25.38 -33.83
C VAL A 934 -10.96 26.52 -34.80
N PHE A 935 -10.31 26.25 -35.94
CA PHE A 935 -10.07 27.27 -36.97
C PHE A 935 -11.35 27.92 -37.47
N ASN A 936 -12.37 27.11 -37.80
CA ASN A 936 -13.65 27.61 -38.30
C ASN A 936 -14.33 28.53 -37.29
N THR A 937 -14.27 28.21 -35.99
CA THR A 937 -14.82 29.05 -34.92
C THR A 937 -14.02 30.36 -34.75
N LEU A 938 -12.68 30.29 -34.82
CA LEU A 938 -11.82 31.48 -34.79
C LEU A 938 -12.10 32.41 -35.98
N GLN A 939 -12.24 31.86 -37.19
CA GLN A 939 -12.59 32.63 -38.39
C GLN A 939 -13.96 33.29 -38.27
N ALA A 940 -14.97 32.55 -37.80
CA ALA A 940 -16.31 33.09 -37.60
C ALA A 940 -16.34 34.23 -36.56
N SER A 941 -15.45 34.21 -35.57
CA SER A 941 -15.37 35.23 -34.52
C SER A 941 -14.98 36.62 -35.05
N VAL A 942 -14.17 36.68 -36.12
CA VAL A 942 -13.67 37.96 -36.68
C VAL A 942 -14.82 38.85 -37.16
N GLY A 943 -15.90 38.25 -37.68
CA GLY A 943 -17.08 38.96 -38.16
C GLY A 943 -18.09 39.37 -37.08
N GLN A 944 -17.83 39.06 -35.80
CA GLN A 944 -18.76 39.31 -34.71
C GLN A 944 -18.56 40.69 -34.08
N ALA A 945 -19.63 41.25 -33.51
CA ALA A 945 -19.57 42.53 -32.80
C ALA A 945 -18.68 42.48 -31.55
N ASP A 946 -18.65 41.32 -30.88
CA ASP A 946 -17.76 41.02 -29.76
C ASP A 946 -17.13 39.64 -29.99
N PRO A 947 -15.95 39.57 -30.65
CA PRO A 947 -15.25 38.31 -30.90
C PRO A 947 -14.91 37.54 -29.63
N MET A 948 -14.61 38.25 -28.53
CA MET A 948 -14.25 37.64 -27.25
C MET A 948 -15.44 36.91 -26.63
N ALA A 949 -16.59 37.57 -26.52
CA ALA A 949 -17.82 36.96 -26.01
C ALA A 949 -18.28 35.80 -26.90
N TYR A 950 -18.13 35.93 -28.23
CA TYR A 950 -18.43 34.86 -29.17
C TYR A 950 -17.58 33.61 -28.91
N LEU A 951 -16.27 33.77 -28.73
CA LEU A 951 -15.37 32.64 -28.45
C LEU A 951 -15.62 32.02 -27.07
N GLN A 952 -15.94 32.82 -26.07
CA GLN A 952 -16.34 32.27 -24.76
C GLN A 952 -17.56 31.36 -24.87
N THR A 953 -18.54 31.73 -25.70
CA THR A 953 -19.78 30.95 -25.88
C THR A 953 -19.61 29.77 -26.83
N ASN A 954 -18.92 29.96 -27.96
CA ASN A 954 -18.91 28.98 -29.07
C ASN A 954 -17.66 28.11 -29.12
N LEU A 955 -16.58 28.50 -28.41
CA LEU A 955 -15.38 27.68 -28.27
C LEU A 955 -15.26 27.20 -26.82
N TRP A 956 -15.09 28.10 -25.85
CA TRP A 956 -14.64 27.71 -24.51
C TRP A 956 -15.72 27.06 -23.64
N ALA A 957 -16.99 27.47 -23.74
CA ALA A 957 -18.08 26.85 -22.99
C ALA A 957 -18.36 25.39 -23.36
N THR A 958 -17.94 24.95 -24.55
CA THR A 958 -18.13 23.58 -25.07
C THR A 958 -16.80 22.80 -25.19
N SER A 959 -15.68 23.44 -24.85
CA SER A 959 -14.34 22.87 -24.98
C SER A 959 -13.99 21.87 -23.88
N ASN A 960 -13.25 20.83 -24.27
CA ASN A 960 -12.57 19.89 -23.37
C ASN A 960 -11.04 20.03 -23.49
N TRP A 961 -10.29 19.10 -22.92
CA TRP A 961 -8.82 19.10 -22.91
C TRP A 961 -8.19 19.20 -24.30
N SER A 962 -8.83 18.66 -25.35
CA SER A 962 -8.24 18.60 -26.70
C SER A 962 -8.22 19.98 -27.38
N HIS A 963 -9.22 20.82 -27.10
CA HIS A 963 -9.26 22.21 -27.57
C HIS A 963 -8.18 23.05 -26.87
N LYS A 964 -8.05 22.86 -25.56
CA LYS A 964 -7.10 23.57 -24.69
C LYS A 964 -5.65 23.28 -25.12
N VAL A 965 -5.29 22.00 -25.30
CA VAL A 965 -3.94 21.63 -25.74
C VAL A 965 -3.66 22.07 -27.19
N SER A 966 -4.67 22.15 -28.06
CA SER A 966 -4.50 22.63 -29.44
C SER A 966 -4.02 24.08 -29.47
N MET A 967 -4.56 24.96 -28.62
CA MET A 967 -4.06 26.34 -28.50
C MET A 967 -2.58 26.37 -28.09
N THR A 968 -2.17 25.51 -27.16
CA THR A 968 -0.77 25.43 -26.72
C THR A 968 0.15 24.96 -27.84
N ILE A 969 -0.26 23.96 -28.62
CA ILE A 969 0.47 23.48 -29.78
C ILE A 969 0.56 24.56 -30.86
N GLU A 970 -0.50 25.32 -31.10
CA GLU A 970 -0.51 26.46 -32.05
C GLU A 970 0.46 27.58 -31.63
N MET A 971 0.61 27.85 -30.32
CA MET A 971 1.66 28.76 -29.83
C MET A 971 3.06 28.22 -30.13
N MET A 972 3.28 26.92 -29.95
CA MET A 972 4.56 26.27 -30.25
C MET A 972 4.90 26.33 -31.75
N MET A 973 3.91 26.04 -32.61
CA MET A 973 4.04 26.15 -34.07
C MET A 973 4.32 27.60 -34.49
N ALA A 974 3.65 28.58 -33.90
CA ALA A 974 3.89 30.00 -34.16
C ALA A 974 5.32 30.43 -33.79
N ALA A 975 5.81 30.04 -32.62
CA ALA A 975 7.18 30.33 -32.19
C ALA A 975 8.22 29.74 -33.16
N GLN A 976 8.01 28.49 -33.60
CA GLN A 976 8.92 27.85 -34.55
C GLN A 976 8.89 28.53 -35.92
N HIS A 977 7.70 28.82 -36.45
CA HIS A 977 7.54 29.48 -37.74
C HIS A 977 8.19 30.87 -37.81
N GLN A 978 8.14 31.63 -36.72
CA GLN A 978 8.80 32.93 -36.62
C GLN A 978 10.31 32.85 -36.38
N GLY A 979 10.89 31.64 -36.30
CA GLY A 979 12.31 31.41 -36.03
C GLY A 979 12.72 31.77 -34.59
N ALA A 980 11.76 31.97 -33.69
CA ALA A 980 12.04 32.21 -32.27
C ALA A 980 12.47 30.92 -31.54
N LEU A 981 12.03 29.77 -32.04
CA LEU A 981 12.44 28.43 -31.62
C LEU A 981 12.82 27.58 -32.84
N GLN A 982 13.81 26.71 -32.68
CA GLN A 982 14.23 25.68 -33.63
C GLN A 982 13.26 24.50 -33.57
N ASP A 983 12.90 24.06 -32.36
CA ASP A 983 11.81 23.11 -32.12
C ASP A 983 10.78 23.77 -31.21
N GLY A 984 9.58 24.00 -31.75
CA GLY A 984 8.52 24.74 -31.08
C GLY A 984 8.09 24.12 -29.75
N TRP A 985 8.23 22.80 -29.60
CA TRP A 985 7.93 22.10 -28.34
C TRP A 985 8.77 22.63 -27.17
N HIS A 986 10.00 23.10 -27.43
CA HIS A 986 10.90 23.62 -26.39
C HIS A 986 10.41 24.91 -25.71
N LEU A 987 9.32 25.51 -26.19
CA LEU A 987 8.60 26.55 -25.44
C LEU A 987 8.24 26.05 -24.03
N LEU A 988 7.74 24.82 -23.92
CA LEU A 988 7.33 24.27 -22.62
C LEU A 988 8.51 24.09 -21.66
N ALA A 989 9.68 23.66 -22.17
CA ALA A 989 10.90 23.55 -21.38
C ALA A 989 11.37 24.91 -20.84
N ARG A 990 11.32 25.97 -21.67
CA ARG A 990 11.64 27.33 -21.24
C ARG A 990 10.66 27.85 -20.19
N LEU A 991 9.37 27.59 -20.36
CA LEU A 991 8.33 27.97 -19.38
C LEU A 991 8.54 27.27 -18.04
N HIS A 992 8.92 26.00 -18.04
CA HIS A 992 9.30 25.26 -16.84
C HIS A 992 10.45 25.88 -16.05
N ILE A 993 11.53 26.23 -16.76
CA ILE A 993 12.70 26.87 -16.15
C ILE A 993 12.31 28.24 -15.56
N LEU A 994 11.54 29.04 -16.30
CA LEU A 994 11.02 30.32 -15.80
C LEU A 994 10.12 30.14 -14.58
N GLU A 995 9.25 29.13 -14.57
CA GLU A 995 8.30 28.89 -13.48
C GLU A 995 9.00 28.56 -12.18
N ARG A 996 9.97 27.63 -12.22
CA ARG A 996 10.75 27.23 -11.04
C ARG A 996 11.55 28.39 -10.48
N GLU A 997 12.24 29.15 -11.35
CA GLU A 997 12.98 30.35 -10.91
C GLU A 997 12.04 31.46 -10.40
N PHE A 998 10.86 31.64 -11.01
CA PHE A 998 9.85 32.59 -10.55
C PHE A 998 9.36 32.26 -9.14
N ASN A 999 9.10 30.98 -8.84
CA ASN A 999 8.70 30.57 -7.49
C ASN A 999 9.81 30.77 -6.45
N LYS A 1000 11.07 30.44 -6.79
CA LYS A 1000 12.21 30.74 -5.90
C LYS A 1000 12.36 32.24 -5.64
N ALA A 1001 12.22 33.06 -6.68
CA ALA A 1001 12.39 34.50 -6.60
C ALA A 1001 11.38 35.16 -5.66
N LYS A 1002 10.14 34.65 -5.58
CA LYS A 1002 9.08 35.21 -4.72
C LYS A 1002 9.24 34.91 -3.22
N SER A 1003 10.30 34.22 -2.80
CA SER A 1003 10.53 33.90 -1.39
C SER A 1003 10.86 35.12 -0.51
N SER A 1004 11.43 36.17 -1.10
CA SER A 1004 11.77 37.42 -0.40
C SER A 1004 11.91 38.59 -1.36
N GLU A 1005 11.83 39.83 -0.84
CA GLU A 1005 12.07 41.03 -1.64
C GLU A 1005 13.47 41.05 -2.27
N ALA A 1006 14.48 40.54 -1.55
CA ALA A 1006 15.84 40.47 -2.05
C ALA A 1006 15.96 39.49 -3.23
N SER A 1007 15.38 38.29 -3.09
CA SER A 1007 15.33 37.28 -4.15
C SER A 1007 14.55 37.78 -5.37
N TRP A 1008 13.44 38.48 -5.14
CA TRP A 1008 12.60 39.03 -6.20
C TRP A 1008 13.31 40.14 -6.97
N ALA A 1009 13.87 41.12 -6.26
CA ALA A 1009 14.60 42.23 -6.87
C ALA A 1009 15.80 41.74 -7.70
N ALA A 1010 16.48 40.66 -7.26
CA ALA A 1010 17.61 40.08 -7.98
C ALA A 1010 17.22 39.37 -9.29
N LYS A 1011 15.99 38.87 -9.41
CA LYS A 1011 15.59 37.96 -10.51
C LYS A 1011 14.47 38.48 -11.40
N ARG A 1012 13.62 39.41 -10.95
CA ARG A 1012 12.43 39.85 -11.70
C ARG A 1012 12.73 40.30 -13.13
N ASP A 1013 13.88 40.93 -13.38
CA ASP A 1013 14.26 41.38 -14.72
C ASP A 1013 14.60 40.19 -15.63
N SER A 1014 15.37 39.21 -15.14
CA SER A 1014 15.68 37.98 -15.88
C SER A 1014 14.46 37.12 -16.19
N LEU A 1015 13.39 37.29 -15.41
CA LEU A 1015 12.13 36.56 -15.53
C LEU A 1015 11.10 37.27 -16.44
N GLY A 1016 11.37 38.50 -16.88
CA GLY A 1016 10.42 39.30 -17.67
C GLY A 1016 9.39 40.09 -16.83
N PHE A 1017 9.60 40.21 -15.52
CA PHE A 1017 8.67 40.85 -14.58
C PHE A 1017 9.26 42.12 -13.94
N ALA A 1018 10.12 42.85 -14.66
CA ALA A 1018 10.84 44.03 -14.16
C ALA A 1018 9.94 45.08 -13.49
N GLY A 1019 8.73 45.29 -14.02
CA GLY A 1019 7.81 46.27 -13.44
C GLY A 1019 6.98 45.73 -12.27
N TYR A 1020 7.01 44.43 -11.96
CA TYR A 1020 6.16 43.84 -10.92
C TYR A 1020 6.83 43.98 -9.56
N THR A 1021 6.04 44.37 -8.57
CA THR A 1021 6.39 44.23 -7.15
C THR A 1021 6.27 42.77 -6.72
N LEU A 1022 6.89 42.41 -5.58
CA LEU A 1022 6.76 41.06 -5.03
C LEU A 1022 5.29 40.71 -4.73
N ALA A 1023 4.54 41.66 -4.14
CA ALA A 1023 3.13 41.46 -3.82
C ALA A 1023 2.28 41.16 -5.07
N GLU A 1024 2.50 41.88 -6.18
CA GLU A 1024 1.83 41.60 -7.46
C GLU A 1024 2.25 40.24 -8.03
N ALA A 1025 3.53 39.86 -7.92
CA ALA A 1025 4.01 38.56 -8.40
C ALA A 1025 3.45 37.39 -7.57
N GLN A 1026 3.23 37.58 -6.27
CA GLN A 1026 2.58 36.60 -5.41
C GLN A 1026 1.08 36.46 -5.72
N ALA A 1027 0.42 37.54 -6.11
CA ALA A 1027 -0.99 37.58 -6.47
C ALA A 1027 -1.28 37.33 -7.97
N ILE A 1028 -0.26 37.02 -8.77
CA ILE A 1028 -0.40 36.93 -10.23
C ILE A 1028 -1.34 35.80 -10.65
N SER A 1029 -2.22 36.08 -11.61
CA SER A 1029 -3.07 35.06 -12.23
C SER A 1029 -2.26 34.19 -13.19
N ASN A 1030 -2.77 32.99 -13.50
CA ASN A 1030 -2.16 32.15 -14.53
C ASN A 1030 -2.13 32.83 -15.89
N ASN A 1031 -3.23 33.48 -16.29
CA ASN A 1031 -3.34 34.16 -17.58
C ASN A 1031 -2.28 35.25 -17.74
N ASP A 1032 -2.11 36.09 -16.71
CA ASP A 1032 -1.10 37.15 -16.68
C ASP A 1032 0.31 36.57 -16.77
N TRP A 1033 0.59 35.52 -16.00
CA TRP A 1033 1.89 34.88 -16.03
C TRP A 1033 2.17 34.23 -17.39
N LEU A 1034 1.18 33.59 -18.02
CA LEU A 1034 1.31 32.91 -19.31
C LEU A 1034 1.59 33.90 -20.44
N VAL A 1035 0.86 35.01 -20.53
CA VAL A 1035 1.11 36.01 -21.60
C VAL A 1035 2.49 36.65 -21.45
N VAL A 1036 2.91 36.97 -20.22
CA VAL A 1036 4.23 37.55 -19.95
C VAL A 1036 5.34 36.54 -20.23
N SER A 1037 5.23 35.35 -19.66
CA SER A 1037 6.30 34.34 -19.70
C SER A 1037 6.43 33.69 -21.07
N THR A 1038 5.33 33.47 -21.80
CA THR A 1038 5.38 33.00 -23.19
C THR A 1038 6.08 34.03 -24.07
N SER A 1039 5.69 35.31 -23.94
CA SER A 1039 6.31 36.39 -24.70
C SER A 1039 7.80 36.55 -24.39
N TRP A 1040 8.17 36.41 -23.11
CA TRP A 1040 9.55 36.47 -22.65
C TRP A 1040 10.39 35.27 -23.10
N ALA A 1041 9.82 34.07 -23.07
CA ALA A 1041 10.49 32.82 -23.44
C ALA A 1041 10.81 32.74 -24.95
N THR A 1042 9.97 33.34 -25.79
CA THR A 1042 10.15 33.35 -27.25
C THR A 1042 10.77 34.63 -27.79
N GLY A 1043 10.71 35.75 -27.05
CA GLY A 1043 11.07 37.05 -27.59
C GLY A 1043 10.06 37.55 -28.63
N LEU A 1044 8.79 37.14 -28.52
CA LEU A 1044 7.68 37.55 -29.40
C LEU A 1044 6.57 38.14 -28.54
N ASP A 1045 5.74 39.02 -29.10
CA ASP A 1045 4.58 39.56 -28.40
C ASP A 1045 3.33 38.71 -28.72
N TYR A 1046 2.90 37.91 -27.73
CA TYR A 1046 1.75 37.00 -27.82
C TYR A 1046 0.40 37.63 -27.48
N ARG A 1047 0.34 38.92 -27.15
CA ARG A 1047 -0.92 39.56 -26.70
C ARG A 1047 -2.04 39.43 -27.72
N ASP A 1048 -1.74 39.70 -28.98
CA ASP A 1048 -2.73 39.63 -30.06
C ASP A 1048 -3.12 38.18 -30.41
N PHE A 1049 -2.18 37.24 -30.29
CA PHE A 1049 -2.45 35.81 -30.48
C PHE A 1049 -3.38 35.29 -29.39
N ILE A 1050 -3.08 35.54 -28.12
CA ILE A 1050 -3.89 35.07 -26.99
C ILE A 1050 -5.30 35.69 -27.03
N ARG A 1051 -5.43 36.97 -27.41
CA ARG A 1051 -6.74 37.61 -27.64
C ARG A 1051 -7.49 37.05 -28.84
N MET A 1052 -6.81 36.67 -29.92
CA MET A 1052 -7.41 35.99 -31.07
C MET A 1052 -8.08 34.68 -30.62
N TRP A 1053 -7.49 33.98 -29.65
CA TRP A 1053 -8.06 32.78 -29.03
C TRP A 1053 -9.12 33.06 -27.96
N GLY A 1054 -9.52 34.31 -27.75
CA GLY A 1054 -10.55 34.65 -26.79
C GLY A 1054 -10.11 34.46 -25.34
N GLN A 1055 -8.81 34.58 -25.04
CA GLN A 1055 -8.29 34.60 -23.67
C GLN A 1055 -7.92 36.03 -23.28
N ASP A 1056 -8.25 36.44 -22.06
CA ASP A 1056 -7.97 37.77 -21.53
C ASP A 1056 -6.97 37.74 -20.36
N PHE A 1057 -6.32 38.88 -20.13
CA PHE A 1057 -5.28 39.10 -19.13
C PHE A 1057 -5.29 40.56 -18.68
N SER A 1058 -4.72 40.84 -17.51
CA SER A 1058 -4.82 42.16 -16.91
C SER A 1058 -4.11 43.25 -17.72
N ALA A 1059 -4.55 44.50 -17.55
CA ALA A 1059 -3.85 45.67 -18.09
C ALA A 1059 -2.40 45.76 -17.59
N ARG A 1060 -2.11 45.20 -16.40
CA ARG A 1060 -0.76 45.15 -15.85
C ARG A 1060 0.14 44.22 -16.68
N ALA A 1061 -0.35 43.04 -17.05
CA ALA A 1061 0.35 42.09 -17.92
C ALA A 1061 0.49 42.63 -19.34
N ASP A 1062 -0.56 43.28 -19.87
CA ASP A 1062 -0.52 43.93 -21.19
C ASP A 1062 0.60 44.98 -21.28
N ALA A 1063 0.68 45.88 -20.29
CA ALA A 1063 1.73 46.90 -20.21
C ALA A 1063 3.14 46.30 -20.05
N GLN A 1064 3.27 45.19 -19.31
CA GLN A 1064 4.54 44.50 -19.14
C GLN A 1064 5.06 43.93 -20.47
N VAL A 1065 4.20 43.23 -21.23
CA VAL A 1065 4.60 42.67 -22.52
C VAL A 1065 4.83 43.76 -23.57
N HIS A 1066 4.00 44.80 -23.57
CA HIS A 1066 4.22 45.97 -24.43
C HIS A 1066 5.62 46.57 -24.23
N GLY A 1067 6.05 46.68 -22.97
CA GLY A 1067 7.35 47.22 -22.59
C GLY A 1067 8.55 46.41 -23.10
N PHE A 1068 8.37 45.15 -23.50
CA PHE A 1068 9.45 44.36 -24.09
C PHE A 1068 9.84 44.81 -25.50
N GLY A 1069 8.90 45.41 -26.25
CA GLY A 1069 9.14 45.85 -27.63
C GLY A 1069 9.39 44.72 -28.62
N TYR A 1070 8.86 43.53 -28.37
CA TYR A 1070 9.03 42.36 -29.22
C TYR A 1070 8.17 42.38 -30.49
N PRO A 1071 8.58 41.68 -31.57
CA PRO A 1071 7.76 41.50 -32.75
C PRO A 1071 6.43 40.79 -32.42
N VAL A 1072 5.32 41.34 -32.92
CA VAL A 1072 3.98 40.78 -32.71
C VAL A 1072 3.82 39.46 -33.45
N VAL A 1073 3.29 38.44 -32.77
CA VAL A 1073 2.90 37.17 -33.40
C VAL A 1073 1.73 37.42 -34.35
N PRO A 1074 1.87 37.15 -35.67
CA PRO A 1074 0.78 37.33 -36.61
C PRO A 1074 -0.43 36.46 -36.28
N ARG A 1075 -1.63 36.96 -36.55
CA ARG A 1075 -2.89 36.20 -36.39
C ARG A 1075 -3.03 35.13 -37.47
N ARG A 1076 -2.39 33.98 -37.25
CA ARG A 1076 -2.38 32.83 -38.14
C ARG A 1076 -2.68 31.56 -37.35
N PHE A 1077 -3.23 30.57 -38.04
CA PHE A 1077 -3.56 29.25 -37.54
C PHE A 1077 -2.86 28.19 -38.38
N PHE A 1078 -2.15 27.27 -37.73
CA PHE A 1078 -1.35 26.24 -38.39
C PHE A 1078 -2.21 25.02 -38.72
N ILE A 1079 -1.97 24.45 -39.89
CA ILE A 1079 -2.81 23.38 -40.42
C ILE A 1079 -2.17 22.04 -40.06
N SER A 1080 -2.95 21.20 -39.39
CA SER A 1080 -2.64 19.81 -39.13
C SER A 1080 -3.89 18.96 -39.34
N SER A 1081 -3.73 17.77 -39.89
CA SER A 1081 -4.73 16.72 -39.76
C SER A 1081 -4.91 16.35 -38.27
N PRO A 1082 -6.00 15.65 -37.89
CA PRO A 1082 -6.29 15.41 -36.47
C PRO A 1082 -5.16 14.76 -35.66
N ALA A 1083 -4.28 13.98 -36.29
CA ALA A 1083 -3.11 13.36 -35.63
C ALA A 1083 -1.76 13.75 -36.27
N GLY A 1084 -1.77 14.60 -37.29
CA GLY A 1084 -0.59 14.95 -38.10
C GLY A 1084 0.49 15.73 -37.36
N TYR A 1085 0.11 16.49 -36.34
CA TYR A 1085 1.02 17.29 -35.51
C TYR A 1085 2.14 16.45 -34.87
N CYS A 1086 1.87 15.16 -34.57
CA CYS A 1086 2.89 14.23 -34.08
C CYS A 1086 3.90 13.77 -35.14
N LYS A 1087 3.62 14.04 -36.41
CA LYS A 1087 4.53 13.79 -37.54
C LYS A 1087 5.17 15.08 -38.07
N GLY A 1088 4.86 16.21 -37.43
CA GLY A 1088 5.37 17.53 -37.79
C GLY A 1088 4.46 18.39 -38.68
N GLU A 1089 3.23 17.95 -39.00
CA GLU A 1089 2.26 18.83 -39.68
C GLU A 1089 2.00 20.08 -38.83
N GLY A 1090 1.91 21.25 -39.46
CA GLY A 1090 1.81 22.56 -38.81
C GLY A 1090 3.16 23.13 -38.39
N PHE A 1091 4.07 22.29 -37.87
CA PHE A 1091 5.47 22.69 -37.58
C PHE A 1091 6.32 22.89 -38.85
N ASP A 1092 5.86 22.36 -39.99
CA ASP A 1092 6.38 22.62 -41.34
C ASP A 1092 6.06 24.04 -41.85
N GLY A 1093 5.25 24.80 -41.11
CA GLY A 1093 4.89 26.18 -41.42
C GLY A 1093 3.68 26.32 -42.33
N VAL A 1094 2.95 25.25 -42.65
CA VAL A 1094 1.68 25.35 -43.40
C VAL A 1094 0.59 25.96 -42.51
N ASN A 1095 0.04 27.11 -42.92
CA ASN A 1095 -0.87 27.88 -42.08
C ASN A 1095 -1.74 28.89 -42.86
N LEU A 1096 -2.83 29.34 -42.26
CA LEU A 1096 -3.78 30.33 -42.80
C LEU A 1096 -3.89 31.56 -41.90
N PRO A 1097 -4.12 32.77 -42.46
CA PRO A 1097 -4.48 33.92 -41.64
C PRO A 1097 -5.87 33.75 -41.00
N VAL A 1098 -6.03 34.25 -39.78
CA VAL A 1098 -7.34 34.38 -39.12
C VAL A 1098 -7.89 35.79 -39.39
N ASP A 1099 -8.52 35.95 -40.55
CA ASP A 1099 -8.98 37.22 -41.13
C ASP A 1099 -10.50 37.29 -41.40
N GLY A 1100 -11.24 36.22 -41.10
CA GLY A 1100 -12.67 36.08 -41.38
C GLY A 1100 -13.04 35.73 -42.83
N GLY A 1101 -12.06 35.47 -43.70
CA GLY A 1101 -12.28 35.19 -45.13
C GLY A 1101 -11.76 33.83 -45.64
N GLN A 1102 -10.76 33.24 -44.97
CA GLN A 1102 -10.23 31.92 -45.34
C GLN A 1102 -11.14 30.76 -44.91
N VAL A 1103 -11.10 29.67 -45.68
CA VAL A 1103 -11.76 28.38 -45.39
C VAL A 1103 -10.72 27.29 -45.12
N TRP A 1104 -11.08 26.28 -44.32
CA TRP A 1104 -10.21 25.12 -44.07
C TRP A 1104 -9.94 24.37 -45.39
N PRO A 1105 -8.68 23.96 -45.67
CA PRO A 1105 -8.27 23.39 -46.96
C PRO A 1105 -8.72 21.94 -47.19
#